data_AF-A0A9D8ZWD6-F1
#
_entry.id   AF-A0A9D8ZWD6-F1
#
_cell.length_a   1.000
_cell.length_b   1.000
_cell.length_c   1.000
_cell.angle_alpha   90.00
_cell.angle_beta   90.00
_cell.angle_gamma   90.00
#
_symmetry.space_group_name_H-M   'P 1'
#
loop_
_entity.id
_entity.type
_entity.pdbx_description
1 polymer ?
#
loop_
_entity_poly.entity_id
_entity_poly.type
_entity_poly.pdbx_seq_one_letter_code
_entity_poly.pdbx_strand_id
1 'polypeptide(L)'
;MKSHSPDISIIIVNYNVKEYIFNLIHSINKAKGRLEIEIFIVDNASTDGSRELIPSRFPEVNYTYNDKNVGFGKANNQAIKQARGEYTLLINPDTIVSEDTLTKMFEYMNENSDVAAAGCKILNPDGTFAPESRRSVPTIRSAASKVLGLSSLFPKSRLFSEYYLGWLEEDEFAYVPVLSGSFMFFRTHILKELDGFDERFFMYGEDIDLCYRAGQLGYKISYYPETSIIHYKGESTKKGDLKYVKLFNKANYQFFQKHYTSRYSLLFKGLIYIAISFRGITSFLFSKSKEIRLASFDIFILNFSLISAFIIRFSFTQDLNQKLNSLQSLEYLWVNVLLTGLYVIFAVGFNSYRRIDSIADSLRKMFLSFTGVVLITFFARNLAFSRTVLAIAFLLSAVLITLFRIYRTNKAKQVKSSSGKFKKTKLVIIGSQKAAQNLIDKINIRTDWDYEIVGYVSNEVNVNYDRANALGEISQLKDIVRGYNIDHIYFIQSEISYKVMLEQISELKNESLIFKIVPESMDYILGKSEVEYIDSVPVVLFELPYQQNLNKLIKRSFDITLALIPAIFFFVLSIPVLMNSSAKKRIKNSISYFSPVRQSKNVNRFLLFKQVLFGKLSLVGSPVVSRYEPIYKYKKGITGLVQLNSQRINSSEDQERFELNYLQNYSIWLDIDIVAKSLFSGHSLLQSFEDLENLN
;
A
#
# COMPACT_ATOMS: atom_id res chain seq x y z
N MET A 1 20.95 -27.06 -46.16
CA MET A 1 19.97 -27.33 -45.09
C MET A 1 18.92 -26.24 -45.20
N LYS A 2 17.64 -26.57 -45.48
CA LYS A 2 16.56 -25.57 -45.37
C LYS A 2 16.51 -25.16 -43.90
N SER A 3 16.69 -23.88 -43.57
CA SER A 3 16.50 -23.41 -42.19
C SER A 3 15.07 -23.76 -41.81
N HIS A 4 14.88 -24.61 -40.81
CA HIS A 4 13.55 -24.89 -40.30
C HIS A 4 12.97 -23.54 -39.81
N SER A 5 11.76 -23.19 -40.25
CA SER A 5 11.07 -22.04 -39.67
C SER A 5 10.73 -22.38 -38.23
N PRO A 6 10.83 -21.43 -37.28
CA PRO A 6 10.39 -21.65 -35.90
C PRO A 6 8.93 -22.09 -35.84
N ASP A 7 8.55 -22.80 -34.79
CA ASP A 7 7.15 -23.11 -34.51
C ASP A 7 6.41 -21.86 -34.02
N ILE A 8 7.06 -21.08 -33.14
CA ILE A 8 6.45 -19.91 -32.49
C ILE A 8 7.38 -18.70 -32.50
N SER A 9 6.90 -17.56 -32.98
CA SER A 9 7.50 -16.24 -32.73
C SER A 9 6.84 -15.59 -31.51
N ILE A 10 7.60 -15.32 -30.46
CA ILE A 10 7.08 -14.67 -29.24
C ILE A 10 7.47 -13.20 -29.28
N ILE A 11 6.49 -12.31 -29.13
CA ILE A 11 6.67 -10.86 -29.19
C ILE A 11 6.26 -10.25 -27.85
N ILE A 12 7.20 -9.51 -27.26
CA ILE A 12 7.07 -8.86 -25.96
C ILE A 12 7.35 -7.37 -26.11
N VAL A 13 6.41 -6.52 -25.70
CA VAL A 13 6.63 -5.07 -25.61
C VAL A 13 7.01 -4.71 -24.17
N ASN A 14 8.24 -4.25 -23.95
CA ASN A 14 8.76 -3.90 -22.63
C ASN A 14 8.58 -2.40 -22.34
N TYR A 15 8.14 -2.05 -21.12
CA TYR A 15 8.11 -0.66 -20.64
C TYR A 15 8.19 -0.60 -19.10
N ASN A 16 9.37 -0.29 -18.57
CA ASN A 16 9.65 -0.09 -17.14
C ASN A 16 9.21 -1.26 -16.22
N VAL A 17 9.52 -2.51 -16.62
CA VAL A 17 9.17 -3.75 -15.89
C VAL A 17 10.29 -4.80 -15.92
N LYS A 18 11.55 -4.35 -15.72
CA LYS A 18 12.78 -5.16 -15.80
C LYS A 18 12.72 -6.51 -15.08
N GLU A 19 12.23 -6.56 -13.84
CA GLU A 19 12.22 -7.79 -13.05
C GLU A 19 11.18 -8.79 -13.56
N TYR A 20 10.05 -8.30 -14.07
CA TYR A 20 8.98 -9.14 -14.60
C TYR A 20 9.36 -9.80 -15.93
N ILE A 21 9.99 -9.05 -16.84
CA ILE A 21 10.39 -9.60 -18.15
C ILE A 21 11.40 -10.74 -18.01
N PHE A 22 12.28 -10.70 -17.00
CA PHE A 22 13.21 -11.80 -16.73
C PHE A 22 12.47 -13.07 -16.31
N ASN A 23 11.45 -12.94 -15.47
CA ASN A 23 10.61 -14.06 -15.05
C ASN A 23 9.80 -14.64 -16.21
N LEU A 24 9.28 -13.77 -17.08
CA LEU A 24 8.60 -14.19 -18.30
C LEU A 24 9.52 -15.02 -19.20
N ILE A 25 10.71 -14.52 -19.53
CA ILE A 25 11.68 -15.24 -20.39
C ILE A 25 12.03 -16.60 -19.76
N HIS A 26 12.24 -16.67 -18.45
CA HIS A 26 12.48 -17.94 -17.75
C HIS A 26 11.29 -18.91 -17.88
N SER A 27 10.06 -18.42 -17.69
CA SER A 27 8.85 -19.23 -17.82
C SER A 27 8.64 -19.75 -19.25
N ILE A 28 8.90 -18.92 -20.27
CA ILE A 28 8.87 -19.31 -21.68
C ILE A 28 9.92 -20.40 -21.96
N ASN A 29 11.15 -20.22 -21.45
CA ASN A 29 12.21 -21.19 -21.66
C ASN A 29 11.90 -22.56 -21.03
N LYS A 30 11.17 -22.59 -19.90
CA LYS A 30 10.64 -23.84 -19.34
C LYS A 30 9.46 -24.39 -20.16
N ALA A 31 8.59 -23.53 -20.68
CA ALA A 31 7.39 -23.92 -21.41
C ALA A 31 7.62 -24.34 -22.88
N LYS A 32 8.77 -24.00 -23.48
CA LYS A 32 9.01 -24.29 -24.91
C LYS A 32 9.03 -25.78 -25.23
N GLY A 33 9.42 -26.64 -24.27
CA GLY A 33 9.52 -28.08 -24.49
C GLY A 33 10.39 -28.42 -25.70
N ARG A 34 9.79 -29.06 -26.71
CA ARG A 34 10.44 -29.42 -28.00
C ARG A 34 10.22 -28.41 -29.12
N LEU A 35 9.45 -27.36 -28.88
CA LEU A 35 9.11 -26.36 -29.88
C LEU A 35 10.32 -25.46 -30.15
N GLU A 36 10.55 -25.17 -31.43
CA GLU A 36 11.51 -24.16 -31.85
C GLU A 36 10.88 -22.77 -31.73
N ILE A 37 11.48 -21.91 -30.91
CA ILE A 37 10.96 -20.57 -30.66
C ILE A 37 11.97 -19.49 -31.03
N GLU A 38 11.47 -18.33 -31.46
CA GLU A 38 12.25 -17.09 -31.54
C GLU A 38 11.56 -16.01 -30.71
N ILE A 39 12.33 -15.20 -29.97
CA ILE A 39 11.79 -14.17 -29.07
C ILE A 39 12.19 -12.79 -29.60
N PHE A 40 11.22 -11.89 -29.68
CA PHE A 40 11.39 -10.47 -29.99
C PHE A 40 10.99 -9.64 -28.77
N ILE A 41 11.88 -8.72 -28.37
CA ILE A 41 11.61 -7.77 -27.28
C ILE A 41 11.72 -6.37 -27.86
N VAL A 42 10.61 -5.64 -27.84
CA VAL A 42 10.54 -4.24 -28.27
C VAL A 42 10.41 -3.35 -27.03
N ASP A 43 11.48 -2.65 -26.69
CA ASP A 43 11.54 -1.75 -25.55
C ASP A 43 11.04 -0.35 -25.90
N ASN A 44 10.01 0.11 -25.20
CA ASN A 44 9.30 1.36 -25.46
C ASN A 44 9.84 2.54 -24.62
N ALA A 45 11.16 2.75 -24.64
CA ALA A 45 11.87 3.80 -23.90
C ALA A 45 11.88 3.59 -22.38
N SER A 46 12.24 2.39 -21.93
CA SER A 46 12.40 2.07 -20.51
C SER A 46 13.61 2.78 -19.89
N THR A 47 13.51 3.11 -18.60
CA THR A 47 14.51 3.82 -17.80
C THR A 47 14.85 3.10 -16.49
N ASP A 48 14.45 1.85 -16.35
CA ASP A 48 14.60 1.01 -15.15
C ASP A 48 15.86 0.11 -15.17
N GLY A 49 16.73 0.28 -16.18
CA GLY A 49 17.93 -0.53 -16.43
C GLY A 49 17.68 -1.76 -17.31
N SER A 50 16.45 -1.97 -17.81
CA SER A 50 16.16 -3.08 -18.73
C SER A 50 16.89 -2.97 -20.07
N ARG A 51 17.15 -1.75 -20.55
CA ARG A 51 17.87 -1.48 -21.80
C ARG A 51 19.24 -2.13 -21.86
N GLU A 52 20.02 -2.01 -20.79
CA GLU A 52 21.38 -2.54 -20.73
C GLU A 52 21.38 -4.03 -20.37
N LEU A 53 20.50 -4.44 -19.45
CA LEU A 53 20.53 -5.80 -18.91
C LEU A 53 19.94 -6.85 -19.85
N ILE A 54 18.86 -6.56 -20.59
CA ILE A 54 18.20 -7.57 -21.45
C ILE A 54 19.17 -8.12 -22.51
N PRO A 55 19.85 -7.30 -23.34
CA PRO A 55 20.77 -7.83 -24.36
C PRO A 55 21.98 -8.55 -23.75
N SER A 56 22.43 -8.14 -22.56
CA SER A 56 23.56 -8.77 -21.88
C SER A 56 23.23 -10.15 -21.30
N ARG A 57 22.00 -10.34 -20.81
CA ARG A 57 21.57 -11.56 -20.11
C ARG A 57 20.92 -12.58 -21.03
N PHE A 58 20.28 -12.12 -22.10
CA PHE A 58 19.57 -12.95 -23.07
C PHE A 58 20.04 -12.62 -24.50
N PRO A 59 21.29 -12.94 -24.87
CA PRO A 59 21.84 -12.61 -26.19
C PRO A 59 21.09 -13.28 -27.35
N GLU A 60 20.29 -14.32 -27.07
CA GLU A 60 19.47 -15.05 -28.03
C GLU A 60 18.18 -14.30 -28.45
N VAL A 61 17.79 -13.25 -27.74
CA VAL A 61 16.56 -12.50 -28.05
C VAL A 61 16.80 -11.39 -29.07
N ASN A 62 15.84 -11.20 -29.97
CA ASN A 62 15.86 -10.10 -30.92
C ASN A 62 15.39 -8.81 -30.21
N TYR A 63 16.33 -8.03 -29.71
CA TYR A 63 16.04 -6.81 -28.96
C TYR A 63 15.99 -5.57 -29.87
N THR A 64 14.93 -4.78 -29.76
CA THR A 64 14.75 -3.48 -30.43
C THR A 64 14.41 -2.41 -29.41
N TYR A 65 15.09 -1.26 -29.46
CA TYR A 65 14.83 -0.12 -28.56
C TYR A 65 14.18 1.04 -29.32
N ASN A 66 13.09 1.58 -28.77
CA ASN A 66 12.46 2.81 -29.22
C ASN A 66 12.87 3.98 -28.31
N ASP A 67 13.27 5.11 -28.88
CA ASP A 67 13.65 6.33 -28.11
C ASP A 67 12.46 6.99 -27.40
N LYS A 68 11.24 6.63 -27.78
CA LYS A 68 10.00 7.11 -27.16
C LYS A 68 8.99 5.97 -27.05
N ASN A 69 8.10 6.04 -26.07
CA ASN A 69 6.98 5.12 -26.00
C ASN A 69 6.00 5.39 -27.16
N VAL A 70 5.99 4.48 -28.14
CA VAL A 70 5.17 4.57 -29.36
C VAL A 70 3.78 3.95 -29.21
N GLY A 71 3.44 3.40 -28.05
CA GLY A 71 2.22 2.65 -27.80
C GLY A 71 2.38 1.13 -28.03
N PHE A 72 1.41 0.36 -27.53
CA PHE A 72 1.49 -1.11 -27.50
C PHE A 72 1.38 -1.72 -28.91
N GLY A 73 0.36 -1.35 -29.69
CA GLY A 73 0.13 -1.92 -31.03
C GLY A 73 1.28 -1.61 -32.00
N LYS A 74 1.72 -0.35 -32.03
CA LYS A 74 2.82 0.09 -32.90
C LYS A 74 4.15 -0.60 -32.60
N ALA A 75 4.45 -0.82 -31.31
CA ALA A 75 5.65 -1.54 -30.91
C ALA A 75 5.58 -3.03 -31.31
N ASN A 76 4.45 -3.70 -31.07
CA ASN A 76 4.24 -5.08 -31.52
C ASN A 76 4.42 -5.21 -33.04
N ASN A 77 3.87 -4.28 -33.83
CA ASN A 77 3.98 -4.31 -35.29
C ASN A 77 5.42 -4.30 -35.82
N GLN A 78 6.37 -3.69 -35.09
CA GLN A 78 7.80 -3.71 -35.48
C GLN A 78 8.36 -5.13 -35.48
N ALA A 79 7.95 -5.95 -34.52
CA ALA A 79 8.36 -7.36 -34.41
C ALA A 79 7.48 -8.30 -35.25
N ILE A 80 6.17 -8.05 -35.38
CA ILE A 80 5.25 -8.89 -36.21
C ILE A 80 5.74 -8.99 -37.65
N LYS A 81 6.30 -7.90 -38.20
CA LYS A 81 6.87 -7.87 -39.55
C LYS A 81 8.05 -8.85 -39.72
N GLN A 82 8.79 -9.09 -38.64
CA GLN A 82 10.00 -9.92 -38.61
C GLN A 82 9.72 -11.37 -38.19
N ALA A 83 8.58 -11.62 -37.52
CA ALA A 83 8.18 -12.95 -37.06
C ALA A 83 8.09 -13.97 -38.21
N ARG A 84 8.70 -15.14 -38.04
CA ARG A 84 8.75 -16.25 -39.02
C ARG A 84 8.08 -17.52 -38.53
N GLY A 85 7.66 -17.56 -37.28
CA GLY A 85 6.99 -18.70 -36.66
C GLY A 85 5.70 -19.06 -37.38
N GLU A 86 5.30 -20.32 -37.35
CA GLU A 86 3.97 -20.73 -37.81
C GLU A 86 2.87 -19.98 -37.04
N TYR A 87 3.09 -19.84 -35.73
CA TYR A 87 2.27 -19.04 -34.82
C TYR A 87 3.06 -17.85 -34.25
N THR A 88 2.34 -16.77 -33.94
CA THR A 88 2.87 -15.60 -33.25
C THR A 88 2.17 -15.47 -31.90
N LEU A 89 2.94 -15.52 -30.81
CA LEU A 89 2.46 -15.23 -29.46
C LEU A 89 2.73 -13.77 -29.13
N LEU A 90 1.66 -12.99 -28.96
CA LEU A 90 1.72 -11.65 -28.40
C LEU A 90 1.50 -11.78 -26.89
N ILE A 91 2.47 -11.38 -26.08
CA ILE A 91 2.42 -11.57 -24.63
C ILE A 91 3.00 -10.38 -23.88
N ASN A 92 2.36 -10.02 -22.77
CA ASN A 92 2.81 -8.93 -21.93
C ASN A 92 4.04 -9.32 -21.10
N PRO A 93 4.96 -8.38 -20.82
CA PRO A 93 6.19 -8.62 -20.06
C PRO A 93 5.94 -8.98 -18.58
N ASP A 94 4.78 -8.64 -18.03
CA ASP A 94 4.36 -8.90 -16.66
C ASP A 94 3.51 -10.17 -16.52
N THR A 95 3.92 -11.24 -17.20
CA THR A 95 3.23 -12.54 -17.19
C THR A 95 4.15 -13.71 -16.80
N ILE A 96 3.53 -14.81 -16.36
CA ILE A 96 4.19 -16.09 -16.12
C ILE A 96 3.40 -17.19 -16.83
N VAL A 97 4.12 -18.00 -17.59
CA VAL A 97 3.57 -19.05 -18.46
C VAL A 97 3.72 -20.42 -17.81
N SER A 98 2.65 -21.24 -17.80
CA SER A 98 2.71 -22.66 -17.38
C SER A 98 3.58 -23.48 -18.34
N GLU A 99 4.27 -24.52 -17.86
CA GLU A 99 5.14 -25.34 -18.72
C GLU A 99 4.40 -26.02 -19.89
N ASP A 100 3.11 -26.27 -19.74
CA ASP A 100 2.29 -26.91 -20.77
C ASP A 100 1.60 -25.91 -21.72
N THR A 101 1.69 -24.60 -21.46
CA THR A 101 0.92 -23.60 -22.21
C THR A 101 1.29 -23.58 -23.69
N LEU A 102 2.58 -23.48 -24.04
CA LEU A 102 2.97 -23.34 -25.45
C LEU A 102 2.60 -24.59 -26.26
N THR A 103 2.87 -25.77 -25.71
CA THR A 103 2.53 -27.07 -26.33
C THR A 103 1.03 -27.20 -26.55
N LYS A 104 0.21 -26.99 -25.51
CA LYS A 104 -1.25 -27.11 -25.62
C LYS A 104 -1.86 -26.11 -26.60
N MET A 105 -1.37 -24.86 -26.60
CA MET A 105 -1.84 -23.84 -27.53
C MET A 105 -1.46 -24.18 -28.97
N PHE A 106 -0.24 -24.71 -29.20
CA PHE A 106 0.23 -25.15 -30.51
C PHE A 106 -0.61 -26.32 -31.04
N GLU A 107 -0.82 -27.37 -30.23
CA GLU A 107 -1.64 -28.54 -30.57
C GLU A 107 -3.08 -28.14 -30.88
N TYR A 108 -3.72 -27.36 -30.00
CA TYR A 108 -5.08 -26.87 -30.21
C TYR A 108 -5.22 -26.09 -31.51
N MET A 109 -4.27 -25.18 -31.80
CA MET A 109 -4.33 -24.43 -33.05
C MET A 109 -4.13 -25.33 -34.27
N ASN A 110 -3.22 -26.32 -34.24
CA ASN A 110 -3.04 -27.24 -35.37
C ASN A 110 -4.32 -28.02 -35.70
N GLU A 111 -5.09 -28.40 -34.68
CA GLU A 111 -6.36 -29.11 -34.86
C GLU A 111 -7.51 -28.21 -35.36
N ASN A 112 -7.41 -26.89 -35.21
CA ASN A 112 -8.51 -25.94 -35.46
C ASN A 112 -8.13 -24.89 -36.52
N SER A 113 -8.15 -25.28 -37.80
CA SER A 113 -7.76 -24.43 -38.94
C SER A 113 -8.61 -23.16 -39.15
N ASP A 114 -9.86 -23.15 -38.67
CA ASP A 114 -10.79 -22.02 -38.76
C ASP A 114 -10.63 -20.98 -37.63
N VAL A 115 -9.74 -21.24 -36.68
CA VAL A 115 -9.41 -20.32 -35.58
C VAL A 115 -8.21 -19.46 -35.99
N ALA A 116 -8.38 -18.13 -35.99
CA ALA A 116 -7.30 -17.18 -36.24
C ALA A 116 -6.41 -17.01 -35.01
N ALA A 117 -7.01 -17.02 -33.83
CA ALA A 117 -6.28 -16.88 -32.58
C ALA A 117 -6.97 -17.53 -31.40
N ALA A 118 -6.16 -17.96 -30.46
CA ALA A 118 -6.60 -18.53 -29.19
C ALA A 118 -5.93 -17.80 -28.02
N GLY A 119 -6.67 -17.66 -26.92
CA GLY A 119 -6.14 -17.17 -25.65
C GLY A 119 -6.48 -18.15 -24.53
N CYS A 120 -5.62 -18.22 -23.52
CA CYS A 120 -5.79 -19.14 -22.40
C CYS A 120 -6.50 -18.49 -21.21
N LYS A 121 -6.70 -19.27 -20.14
CA LYS A 121 -7.14 -18.74 -18.84
C LYS A 121 -6.07 -17.79 -18.27
N ILE A 122 -6.47 -16.60 -17.85
CA ILE A 122 -5.57 -15.64 -17.18
C ILE A 122 -5.97 -15.56 -15.71
N LEU A 123 -4.99 -15.75 -14.84
CA LEU A 123 -5.12 -15.62 -13.40
C LEU A 123 -4.44 -14.32 -12.95
N ASN A 124 -5.04 -13.67 -11.96
CA ASN A 124 -4.35 -12.63 -11.21
C ASN A 124 -3.31 -13.29 -10.26
N PRO A 125 -2.34 -12.55 -9.70
CA PRO A 125 -1.34 -13.11 -8.80
C PRO A 125 -1.92 -13.73 -7.50
N ASP A 126 -3.16 -13.41 -7.16
CA ASP A 126 -3.91 -14.00 -6.04
C ASP A 126 -4.70 -15.26 -6.43
N GLY A 127 -4.55 -15.75 -7.65
CA GLY A 127 -5.25 -16.92 -8.19
C GLY A 127 -6.69 -16.66 -8.62
N THR A 128 -7.20 -15.45 -8.43
CA THR A 128 -8.53 -15.10 -8.93
C THR A 128 -8.54 -15.01 -10.45
N PHE A 129 -9.60 -15.51 -11.08
CA PHE A 129 -9.78 -15.41 -12.52
C PHE A 129 -9.78 -13.94 -12.98
N ALA A 130 -9.04 -13.64 -14.06
CA ALA A 130 -9.03 -12.34 -14.69
C ALA A 130 -10.10 -12.29 -15.80
N PRO A 131 -11.22 -11.54 -15.63
CA PRO A 131 -12.32 -11.55 -16.59
C PRO A 131 -11.91 -11.04 -17.97
N GLU A 132 -10.85 -10.25 -18.07
CA GLU A 132 -10.30 -9.80 -19.36
C GLU A 132 -9.80 -10.92 -20.28
N SER A 133 -9.59 -12.14 -19.77
CA SER A 133 -9.23 -13.33 -20.59
C SER A 133 -10.17 -13.51 -21.77
N ARG A 134 -11.43 -13.09 -21.61
CA ARG A 134 -12.48 -13.15 -22.62
C ARG A 134 -13.34 -11.91 -22.60
N ARG A 135 -13.54 -11.29 -23.75
CA ARG A 135 -14.35 -10.08 -23.88
C ARG A 135 -15.29 -10.17 -25.07
N SER A 136 -16.35 -9.38 -24.99
CA SER A 136 -17.14 -9.04 -26.17
C SER A 136 -16.61 -7.77 -26.83
N VAL A 137 -17.03 -7.54 -28.08
CA VAL A 137 -16.82 -6.27 -28.75
C VAL A 137 -17.59 -5.17 -27.99
N PRO A 138 -16.98 -4.00 -27.71
CA PRO A 138 -17.66 -2.90 -27.04
C PRO A 138 -18.96 -2.51 -27.75
N THR A 139 -20.08 -2.65 -27.06
CA THR A 139 -21.39 -2.15 -27.49
C THR A 139 -21.87 -1.01 -26.59
N ILE A 140 -22.81 -0.18 -27.08
CA ILE A 140 -23.46 0.86 -26.27
C ILE A 140 -24.08 0.25 -25.00
N ARG A 141 -24.73 -0.92 -25.13
CA ARG A 141 -25.31 -1.67 -24.02
C ARG A 141 -24.24 -2.05 -22.99
N SER A 142 -23.16 -2.68 -23.43
CA SER A 142 -22.09 -3.13 -22.54
C SER A 142 -21.43 -1.95 -21.79
N ALA A 143 -21.25 -0.81 -22.47
CA ALA A 143 -20.73 0.42 -21.87
C ALA A 143 -21.72 1.00 -20.84
N ALA A 144 -23.01 1.10 -21.19
CA ALA A 144 -24.05 1.59 -20.28
C ALA A 144 -24.17 0.71 -19.03
N SER A 145 -24.20 -0.62 -19.18
CA SER A 145 -24.26 -1.57 -18.06
C SER A 145 -23.06 -1.43 -17.12
N LYS A 146 -21.87 -1.12 -17.65
CA LYS A 146 -20.68 -0.89 -16.84
C LYS A 146 -20.71 0.43 -16.09
N VAL A 147 -21.18 1.51 -16.74
CA VAL A 147 -21.26 2.85 -16.16
C VAL A 147 -22.32 2.92 -15.06
N LEU A 148 -23.49 2.31 -15.29
CA LEU A 148 -24.60 2.25 -14.34
C LEU A 148 -24.38 1.25 -13.20
N GLY A 149 -23.27 0.48 -13.22
CA GLY A 149 -22.98 -0.54 -12.22
C GLY A 149 -23.80 -1.83 -12.34
N LEU A 150 -24.66 -1.95 -13.36
CA LEU A 150 -25.51 -3.13 -13.60
C LEU A 150 -24.69 -4.40 -13.81
N SER A 151 -23.50 -4.29 -14.44
CA SER A 151 -22.59 -5.45 -14.57
C SER A 151 -22.10 -5.98 -13.23
N SER A 152 -22.02 -5.12 -12.21
CA SER A 152 -21.59 -5.51 -10.86
C SER A 152 -22.76 -6.08 -10.04
N LEU A 153 -23.97 -5.58 -10.27
CA LEU A 153 -25.19 -6.07 -9.60
C LEU A 153 -25.67 -7.40 -10.18
N PHE A 154 -25.48 -7.62 -11.49
CA PHE A 154 -25.94 -8.80 -12.21
C PHE A 154 -24.79 -9.49 -12.98
N PRO A 155 -23.75 -10.01 -12.28
CA PRO A 155 -22.52 -10.49 -12.90
C PRO A 155 -22.71 -11.67 -13.86
N LYS A 156 -23.72 -12.52 -13.66
CA LYS A 156 -24.04 -13.66 -14.54
C LYS A 156 -25.07 -13.36 -15.64
N SER A 157 -25.57 -12.12 -15.72
CA SER A 157 -26.60 -11.76 -16.71
C SER A 157 -26.02 -11.58 -18.11
N ARG A 158 -26.63 -12.24 -19.11
CA ARG A 158 -26.30 -12.04 -20.53
C ARG A 158 -26.55 -10.61 -21.01
N LEU A 159 -27.48 -9.89 -20.37
CA LEU A 159 -27.84 -8.53 -20.73
C LEU A 159 -26.89 -7.48 -20.12
N PHE A 160 -26.46 -7.70 -18.87
CA PHE A 160 -25.73 -6.68 -18.10
C PHE A 160 -24.23 -6.95 -17.97
N SER A 161 -23.78 -8.19 -18.22
CA SER A 161 -22.38 -8.61 -18.06
C SER A 161 -21.75 -9.10 -19.37
N GLU A 162 -22.27 -8.58 -20.48
CA GLU A 162 -21.81 -8.86 -21.85
C GLU A 162 -20.33 -8.61 -22.06
N TYR A 163 -19.79 -7.50 -21.54
CA TYR A 163 -18.42 -7.09 -21.84
C TYR A 163 -17.36 -8.13 -21.48
N TYR A 164 -17.53 -8.83 -20.34
CA TYR A 164 -16.63 -9.90 -19.87
C TYR A 164 -17.25 -11.29 -19.98
N LEU A 165 -18.38 -11.41 -20.70
CA LEU A 165 -19.10 -12.67 -20.88
C LEU A 165 -19.38 -13.39 -19.55
N GLY A 166 -19.85 -12.65 -18.53
CA GLY A 166 -19.89 -13.12 -17.14
C GLY A 166 -20.82 -14.31 -16.84
N TRP A 167 -21.56 -14.79 -17.84
CA TRP A 167 -22.34 -16.04 -17.76
C TRP A 167 -21.54 -17.29 -18.09
N LEU A 168 -20.36 -17.16 -18.71
CA LEU A 168 -19.47 -18.29 -18.97
C LEU A 168 -18.71 -18.61 -17.68
N GLU A 169 -18.57 -19.90 -17.39
CA GLU A 169 -17.73 -20.34 -16.26
C GLU A 169 -16.24 -20.22 -16.61
N GLU A 170 -15.36 -20.09 -15.62
CA GLU A 170 -13.92 -19.81 -15.84
C GLU A 170 -13.23 -20.90 -16.68
N ASP A 171 -13.60 -22.16 -16.50
CA ASP A 171 -13.04 -23.32 -17.19
C ASP A 171 -13.86 -23.77 -18.41
N GLU A 172 -14.87 -22.98 -18.80
CA GLU A 172 -15.70 -23.28 -19.98
C GLU A 172 -14.99 -22.81 -21.27
N PHE A 173 -14.70 -23.76 -22.17
CA PHE A 173 -14.25 -23.45 -23.53
C PHE A 173 -15.33 -22.64 -24.27
N ALA A 174 -14.92 -21.59 -24.98
CA ALA A 174 -15.85 -20.80 -25.80
C ALA A 174 -15.17 -20.12 -26.98
N TYR A 175 -15.90 -19.98 -28.08
CA TYR A 175 -15.56 -18.97 -29.08
C TYR A 175 -15.95 -17.59 -28.57
N VAL A 176 -15.00 -16.67 -28.52
CA VAL A 176 -15.16 -15.35 -27.91
C VAL A 176 -14.81 -14.26 -28.91
N PRO A 177 -15.50 -13.11 -28.92
CA PRO A 177 -15.20 -12.07 -29.91
C PRO A 177 -13.82 -11.42 -29.75
N VAL A 178 -13.30 -11.36 -28.52
CA VAL A 178 -12.09 -10.61 -28.20
C VAL A 178 -11.27 -11.31 -27.10
N LEU A 179 -9.95 -11.38 -27.31
CA LEU A 179 -8.95 -11.84 -26.33
C LEU A 179 -8.28 -10.66 -25.63
N SER A 180 -7.58 -10.92 -24.52
CA SER A 180 -6.72 -9.93 -23.87
C SER A 180 -5.42 -9.74 -24.64
N GLY A 181 -4.99 -8.49 -24.87
CA GLY A 181 -3.65 -8.18 -25.40
C GLY A 181 -2.49 -8.72 -24.54
N SER A 182 -2.75 -9.16 -23.30
CA SER A 182 -1.76 -9.79 -22.44
C SER A 182 -1.37 -11.21 -22.85
N PHE A 183 -2.19 -11.91 -23.65
CA PHE A 183 -1.88 -13.21 -24.24
C PHE A 183 -2.76 -13.46 -25.46
N MET A 184 -2.18 -13.44 -26.65
CA MET A 184 -2.87 -13.74 -27.92
C MET A 184 -1.99 -14.66 -28.76
N PHE A 185 -2.41 -15.91 -28.96
CA PHE A 185 -1.69 -16.89 -29.77
C PHE A 185 -2.33 -16.94 -31.17
N PHE A 186 -1.73 -16.22 -32.11
CA PHE A 186 -2.25 -15.99 -33.45
C PHE A 186 -1.59 -16.87 -34.50
N ARG A 187 -2.33 -17.23 -35.56
CA ARG A 187 -1.71 -17.69 -36.81
C ARG A 187 -0.91 -16.55 -37.43
N THR A 188 0.37 -16.75 -37.67
CA THR A 188 1.26 -15.69 -38.17
C THR A 188 0.80 -15.16 -39.53
N HIS A 189 0.33 -16.03 -40.43
CA HIS A 189 -0.10 -15.60 -41.76
C HIS A 189 -1.35 -14.69 -41.70
N ILE A 190 -2.34 -15.02 -40.85
CA ILE A 190 -3.54 -14.18 -40.66
C ILE A 190 -3.18 -12.86 -39.98
N LEU A 191 -2.31 -12.90 -38.97
CA LEU A 191 -1.84 -11.70 -38.29
C LEU A 191 -1.15 -10.72 -39.26
N LYS A 192 -0.40 -11.25 -40.23
CA LYS A 192 0.24 -10.46 -41.30
C LYS A 192 -0.75 -9.98 -42.36
N GLU A 193 -1.74 -10.79 -42.75
CA GLU A 193 -2.83 -10.37 -43.65
C GLU A 193 -3.62 -9.19 -43.06
N LEU A 194 -3.80 -9.19 -41.74
CA LEU A 194 -4.42 -8.10 -40.99
C LEU A 194 -3.51 -6.87 -40.81
N ASP A 195 -2.27 -6.87 -41.30
CA ASP A 195 -1.25 -5.82 -41.06
C ASP A 195 -1.04 -5.54 -39.55
N GLY A 196 -1.15 -6.58 -38.72
CA GLY A 196 -0.97 -6.49 -37.27
C GLY A 196 -2.00 -5.58 -36.59
N PHE A 197 -1.57 -4.86 -35.56
CA PHE A 197 -2.41 -3.92 -34.81
C PHE A 197 -2.63 -2.60 -35.56
N ASP A 198 -3.78 -1.96 -35.36
CA ASP A 198 -4.02 -0.63 -35.89
C ASP A 198 -3.31 0.44 -35.03
N GLU A 199 -2.32 1.11 -35.60
CA GLU A 199 -1.47 2.10 -34.90
C GLU A 199 -2.22 3.35 -34.42
N ARG A 200 -3.49 3.56 -34.80
CA ARG A 200 -4.32 4.64 -34.25
C ARG A 200 -4.56 4.46 -32.74
N PHE A 201 -4.58 3.22 -32.27
CA PHE A 201 -4.74 2.90 -30.86
C PHE A 201 -3.37 2.92 -30.17
N PHE A 202 -3.19 3.87 -29.26
CA PHE A 202 -1.98 3.90 -28.45
C PHE A 202 -1.94 2.75 -27.43
N MET A 203 -3.09 2.45 -26.78
CA MET A 203 -3.28 1.37 -25.80
C MET A 203 -4.78 1.15 -25.49
N TYR A 204 -5.16 -0.08 -25.08
CA TYR A 204 -6.49 -0.53 -24.61
C TYR A 204 -7.62 -0.73 -25.65
N GLY A 205 -7.36 -0.58 -26.94
CA GLY A 205 -8.36 -0.81 -28.00
C GLY A 205 -7.84 -1.57 -29.20
N GLU A 206 -6.53 -1.68 -29.32
CA GLU A 206 -5.80 -2.39 -30.37
C GLU A 206 -6.09 -3.89 -30.39
N ASP A 207 -6.23 -4.52 -29.22
CA ASP A 207 -6.55 -5.95 -29.10
C ASP A 207 -8.00 -6.25 -29.51
N ILE A 208 -8.95 -5.41 -29.07
CA ILE A 208 -10.35 -5.44 -29.49
C ILE A 208 -10.44 -5.29 -31.02
N ASP A 209 -9.74 -4.30 -31.58
CA ASP A 209 -9.72 -4.03 -33.01
C ASP A 209 -9.18 -5.20 -33.83
N LEU A 210 -8.07 -5.77 -33.41
CA LEU A 210 -7.42 -6.90 -34.09
C LEU A 210 -8.34 -8.12 -34.12
N CYS A 211 -8.89 -8.53 -32.98
CA CYS A 211 -9.83 -9.66 -32.91
C CYS A 211 -11.10 -9.40 -33.74
N TYR A 212 -11.63 -8.16 -33.67
CA TYR A 212 -12.81 -7.80 -34.45
C TYR A 212 -12.58 -7.92 -35.96
N ARG A 213 -11.44 -7.42 -36.46
CA ARG A 213 -11.08 -7.54 -37.88
C ARG A 213 -10.83 -8.98 -38.31
N ALA A 214 -10.20 -9.81 -37.47
CA ALA A 214 -10.08 -11.24 -37.74
C ALA A 214 -11.46 -11.91 -37.90
N GLY A 215 -12.42 -11.56 -37.04
CA GLY A 215 -13.81 -12.03 -37.15
C GLY A 215 -14.53 -11.53 -38.41
N GLN A 216 -14.24 -10.32 -38.89
CA GLN A 216 -14.80 -9.83 -40.16
C GLN A 216 -14.29 -10.59 -41.39
N LEU A 217 -13.11 -11.22 -41.30
CA LEU A 217 -12.59 -12.15 -42.32
C LEU A 217 -13.19 -13.56 -42.21
N GLY A 218 -14.12 -13.80 -41.28
CA GLY A 218 -14.81 -15.08 -41.10
C GLY A 218 -14.10 -16.06 -40.16
N TYR A 219 -12.95 -15.69 -39.60
CA TYR A 219 -12.24 -16.54 -38.64
C TYR A 219 -12.85 -16.51 -37.25
N LYS A 220 -12.69 -17.61 -36.52
CA LYS A 220 -13.05 -17.70 -35.11
C LYS A 220 -11.90 -17.24 -34.22
N ILE A 221 -12.26 -16.80 -33.02
CA ILE A 221 -11.32 -16.49 -31.93
C ILE A 221 -11.77 -17.33 -30.73
N SER A 222 -10.85 -18.04 -30.07
CA SER A 222 -11.20 -19.00 -29.02
C SER A 222 -10.57 -18.68 -27.66
N TYR A 223 -11.36 -18.92 -26.62
CA TYR A 223 -10.91 -18.99 -25.24
C TYR A 223 -10.71 -20.46 -24.88
N TYR A 224 -9.47 -20.84 -24.60
CA TYR A 224 -9.02 -22.21 -24.35
C TYR A 224 -8.49 -22.36 -22.91
N PRO A 225 -9.35 -22.74 -21.94
CA PRO A 225 -9.01 -22.72 -20.52
C PRO A 225 -8.18 -23.90 -20.00
N GLU A 226 -7.84 -24.87 -20.86
CA GLU A 226 -7.08 -26.08 -20.49
C GLU A 226 -5.63 -25.78 -20.06
N THR A 227 -5.16 -24.55 -20.26
CA THR A 227 -3.89 -24.03 -19.73
C THR A 227 -4.10 -22.61 -19.21
N SER A 228 -3.12 -22.09 -18.46
CA SER A 228 -3.24 -20.77 -17.86
C SER A 228 -1.92 -20.03 -17.73
N ILE A 229 -2.03 -18.71 -17.57
CA ILE A 229 -0.93 -17.81 -17.22
C ILE A 229 -1.30 -16.97 -15.99
N ILE A 230 -0.30 -16.46 -15.27
CA ILE A 230 -0.49 -15.30 -14.36
C ILE A 230 -0.18 -14.02 -15.12
N HIS A 231 -0.95 -12.96 -14.85
CA HIS A 231 -0.66 -11.60 -15.33
C HIS A 231 -0.69 -10.63 -14.14
N TYR A 232 0.45 -9.96 -13.88
CA TYR A 232 0.65 -9.11 -12.69
C TYR A 232 -0.04 -7.75 -12.75
N LYS A 233 -0.49 -7.31 -13.94
CA LYS A 233 -1.49 -6.26 -14.18
C LYS A 233 -1.30 -4.96 -13.39
N GLY A 234 -0.82 -3.94 -14.09
CA GLY A 234 -0.84 -2.55 -13.62
C GLY A 234 0.53 -2.01 -13.22
N GLU A 235 1.57 -2.80 -13.41
CA GLU A 235 2.96 -2.43 -13.18
C GLU A 235 3.41 -1.31 -14.13
N SER A 236 3.09 -1.41 -15.43
CA SER A 236 3.33 -0.33 -16.39
C SER A 236 2.23 0.76 -16.39
N THR A 237 1.05 0.51 -15.81
CA THR A 237 -0.04 1.51 -15.71
C THR A 237 -0.96 1.28 -14.51
N LYS A 238 -0.86 2.14 -13.49
CA LYS A 238 -1.70 2.08 -12.28
C LYS A 238 -3.18 2.32 -12.61
N LYS A 239 -4.02 1.29 -12.50
CA LYS A 239 -5.48 1.40 -12.69
C LYS A 239 -6.08 2.34 -11.63
N GLY A 240 -6.76 3.40 -12.07
CA GLY A 240 -7.40 4.39 -11.20
C GLY A 240 -6.90 5.82 -11.40
N ASP A 241 -5.78 5.99 -12.11
CA ASP A 241 -5.33 7.31 -12.54
C ASP A 241 -6.28 7.90 -13.60
N LEU A 242 -6.52 9.21 -13.54
CA LEU A 242 -7.28 9.94 -14.56
C LEU A 242 -6.70 9.74 -15.96
N LYS A 243 -5.38 9.55 -16.05
CA LYS A 243 -4.68 9.22 -17.30
C LYS A 243 -5.18 7.89 -17.90
N TYR A 244 -5.27 6.82 -17.10
CA TYR A 244 -5.82 5.53 -17.52
C TYR A 244 -7.25 5.68 -18.04
N VAL A 245 -8.12 6.36 -17.28
CA VAL A 245 -9.53 6.56 -17.66
C VAL A 245 -9.62 7.33 -18.98
N LYS A 246 -8.82 8.38 -19.18
CA LYS A 246 -8.80 9.14 -20.43
C LYS A 246 -8.33 8.29 -21.62
N LEU A 247 -7.24 7.52 -21.46
CA LEU A 247 -6.71 6.64 -22.51
C LEU A 247 -7.71 5.55 -22.91
N PHE A 248 -8.29 4.85 -21.92
CA PHE A 248 -9.29 3.81 -22.17
C PHE A 248 -10.53 4.35 -22.90
N ASN A 249 -11.04 5.51 -22.49
CA ASN A 249 -12.19 6.12 -23.15
C ASN A 249 -11.85 6.66 -24.55
N LYS A 250 -10.64 7.20 -24.74
CA LYS A 250 -10.14 7.60 -26.06
C LYS A 250 -10.09 6.41 -27.00
N ALA A 251 -9.52 5.28 -26.56
CA ALA A 251 -9.44 4.05 -27.34
C ALA A 251 -10.83 3.53 -27.73
N ASN A 252 -11.78 3.47 -26.78
CA ASN A 252 -13.16 3.12 -27.10
C ASN A 252 -13.76 4.08 -28.14
N TYR A 253 -13.60 5.40 -27.98
CA TYR A 253 -14.11 6.34 -28.98
C TYR A 253 -13.51 6.10 -30.37
N GLN A 254 -12.21 5.85 -30.47
CA GLN A 254 -11.53 5.51 -31.73
C GLN A 254 -12.09 4.23 -32.35
N PHE A 255 -12.35 3.20 -31.54
CA PHE A 255 -12.98 1.95 -31.98
C PHE A 255 -14.38 2.21 -32.56
N PHE A 256 -15.21 2.98 -31.84
CA PHE A 256 -16.55 3.32 -32.30
C PHE A 256 -16.55 4.15 -33.57
N GLN A 257 -15.61 5.10 -33.70
CA GLN A 257 -15.46 5.91 -34.91
C GLN A 257 -15.04 5.06 -36.13
N LYS A 258 -14.22 4.02 -35.91
CA LYS A 258 -13.75 3.13 -36.97
C LYS A 258 -14.84 2.17 -37.46
N HIS A 259 -15.60 1.57 -36.54
CA HIS A 259 -16.46 0.42 -36.85
C HIS A 259 -17.97 0.70 -36.83
N TYR A 260 -18.42 1.83 -36.28
CA TYR A 260 -19.84 2.20 -36.23
C TYR A 260 -20.12 3.48 -37.03
N THR A 261 -21.35 3.63 -37.52
CA THR A 261 -21.71 4.80 -38.35
C THR A 261 -21.63 6.12 -37.57
N SER A 262 -21.36 7.21 -38.30
CA SER A 262 -21.08 8.55 -37.75
C SER A 262 -22.18 9.08 -36.82
N ARG A 263 -23.46 8.74 -37.06
CA ARG A 263 -24.59 9.13 -36.21
C ARG A 263 -24.53 8.49 -34.82
N TYR A 264 -24.15 7.21 -34.72
CA TYR A 264 -23.96 6.53 -33.43
C TYR A 264 -22.73 7.09 -32.70
N SER A 265 -21.68 7.50 -33.42
CA SER A 265 -20.46 8.05 -32.82
C SER A 265 -20.69 9.36 -32.04
N LEU A 266 -21.65 10.20 -32.45
CA LEU A 266 -21.98 11.46 -31.78
C LEU A 266 -22.77 11.24 -30.48
N LEU A 267 -23.83 10.43 -30.52
CA LEU A 267 -24.59 10.06 -29.32
C LEU A 267 -23.70 9.33 -28.31
N PHE A 268 -22.86 8.41 -28.80
CA PHE A 268 -21.90 7.68 -27.97
C PHE A 268 -20.84 8.60 -27.36
N LYS A 269 -20.35 9.60 -28.11
CA LYS A 269 -19.46 10.64 -27.57
C LYS A 269 -20.14 11.39 -26.42
N GLY A 270 -21.40 11.82 -26.60
CA GLY A 270 -22.19 12.45 -25.53
C GLY A 270 -22.31 11.57 -24.29
N LEU A 271 -22.67 10.29 -24.47
CA LEU A 271 -22.80 9.32 -23.38
C LEU A 271 -21.48 9.04 -22.67
N ILE A 272 -20.34 8.94 -23.38
CA ILE A 272 -19.02 8.80 -22.75
C ILE A 272 -18.69 10.03 -21.91
N TYR A 273 -18.90 11.25 -22.43
CA TYR A 273 -18.62 12.47 -21.66
C TYR A 273 -19.47 12.53 -20.38
N ILE A 274 -20.74 12.18 -20.47
CA ILE A 274 -21.63 12.08 -19.30
C ILE A 274 -21.11 11.00 -18.34
N ALA A 275 -20.73 9.82 -18.83
CA ALA A 275 -20.22 8.72 -18.02
C ALA A 275 -18.89 9.06 -17.32
N ILE A 276 -17.95 9.71 -18.01
CA ILE A 276 -16.69 10.18 -17.43
C ILE A 276 -16.97 11.23 -16.36
N SER A 277 -17.85 12.19 -16.65
CA SER A 277 -18.23 13.24 -15.69
C SER A 277 -18.90 12.64 -14.46
N PHE A 278 -19.85 11.74 -14.65
CA PHE A 278 -20.53 11.02 -13.57
C PHE A 278 -19.57 10.17 -12.76
N ARG A 279 -18.66 9.42 -13.41
CA ARG A 279 -17.62 8.63 -12.72
C ARG A 279 -16.63 9.53 -11.97
N GLY A 280 -16.28 10.68 -12.53
CA GLY A 280 -15.45 11.70 -11.88
C GLY A 280 -16.12 12.25 -10.62
N ILE A 281 -17.41 12.63 -10.72
CA ILE A 281 -18.21 13.12 -9.59
C ILE A 281 -18.38 12.04 -8.53
N THR A 282 -18.79 10.84 -8.90
CA THR A 282 -18.96 9.73 -7.96
C THR A 282 -17.64 9.34 -7.32
N SER A 283 -16.55 9.22 -8.09
CA SER A 283 -15.21 8.95 -7.53
C SER A 283 -14.76 10.06 -6.58
N PHE A 284 -15.02 11.32 -6.90
CA PHE A 284 -14.75 12.44 -6.00
C PHE A 284 -15.56 12.33 -4.70
N LEU A 285 -16.88 12.12 -4.80
CA LEU A 285 -17.77 11.96 -3.64
C LEU A 285 -17.38 10.73 -2.80
N PHE A 286 -17.06 9.59 -3.41
CA PHE A 286 -16.60 8.39 -2.72
C PHE A 286 -15.23 8.59 -2.07
N SER A 287 -14.29 9.24 -2.75
CA SER A 287 -12.97 9.59 -2.19
C SER A 287 -13.10 10.48 -0.96
N LYS A 288 -14.14 11.33 -0.93
CA LYS A 288 -14.47 12.24 0.18
C LYS A 288 -15.49 11.68 1.17
N SER A 289 -16.05 10.49 0.94
CA SER A 289 -17.13 9.91 1.75
C SER A 289 -16.77 9.75 3.22
N LYS A 290 -15.49 9.47 3.53
CA LYS A 290 -15.00 9.39 4.91
C LYS A 290 -14.93 10.78 5.55
N GLU A 291 -14.40 11.77 4.83
CA GLU A 291 -14.30 13.17 5.28
C GLU A 291 -15.70 13.75 5.53
N ILE A 292 -16.63 13.55 4.59
CA ILE A 292 -18.01 14.03 4.67
C ILE A 292 -18.73 13.43 5.88
N ARG A 293 -18.68 12.10 6.08
CA ARG A 293 -19.32 11.44 7.23
C ARG A 293 -18.84 11.97 8.57
N LEU A 294 -17.55 12.28 8.68
CA LEU A 294 -16.94 12.80 9.91
C LEU A 294 -17.34 14.25 10.19
N ALA A 295 -17.33 15.09 9.15
CA ALA A 295 -17.81 16.46 9.25
C ALA A 295 -19.29 16.50 9.64
N SER A 296 -20.14 15.66 9.03
CA SER A 296 -21.57 15.56 9.39
C SER A 296 -21.78 15.17 10.85
N PHE A 297 -20.96 14.24 11.39
CA PHE A 297 -21.08 13.82 12.79
C PHE A 297 -20.66 14.91 13.77
N ASP A 298 -19.59 15.67 13.47
CA ASP A 298 -19.19 16.81 14.29
C ASP A 298 -20.25 17.92 14.29
N ILE A 299 -20.82 18.21 13.12
CA ILE A 299 -21.93 19.17 12.98
C ILE A 299 -23.12 18.71 13.84
N PHE A 300 -23.46 17.41 13.79
CA PHE A 300 -24.52 16.84 14.62
C PHE A 300 -24.23 17.03 16.12
N ILE A 301 -23.01 16.73 16.60
CA ILE A 301 -22.65 16.91 18.02
C ILE A 301 -22.75 18.37 18.44
N LEU A 302 -22.26 19.32 17.62
CA LEU A 302 -22.31 20.75 17.92
C LEU A 302 -23.75 21.25 18.05
N ASN A 303 -24.59 20.86 17.10
CA ASN A 303 -26.01 21.21 17.07
C ASN A 303 -26.73 20.61 18.28
N PHE A 304 -26.54 19.31 18.53
CA PHE A 304 -27.10 18.63 19.70
C PHE A 304 -26.67 19.33 21.01
N SER A 305 -25.39 19.66 21.14
CA SER A 305 -24.86 20.32 22.34
C SER A 305 -25.48 21.70 22.57
N LEU A 306 -25.70 22.46 21.49
CA LEU A 306 -26.33 23.77 21.56
C LEU A 306 -27.83 23.67 21.93
N ILE A 307 -28.57 22.70 21.37
CA ILE A 307 -29.96 22.42 21.74
C ILE A 307 -30.04 22.02 23.23
N SER A 308 -29.21 21.06 23.66
CA SER A 308 -29.20 20.59 25.04
C SER A 308 -28.84 21.70 26.02
N ALA A 309 -27.84 22.54 25.70
CA ALA A 309 -27.47 23.68 26.53
C ALA A 309 -28.60 24.72 26.63
N PHE A 310 -29.33 24.95 25.53
CA PHE A 310 -30.50 25.82 25.52
C PHE A 310 -31.59 25.26 26.44
N ILE A 311 -31.95 23.98 26.30
CA ILE A 311 -32.94 23.32 27.15
C ILE A 311 -32.50 23.37 28.62
N ILE A 312 -31.27 22.99 28.95
CA ILE A 312 -30.74 23.01 30.32
C ILE A 312 -30.80 24.41 30.94
N ARG A 313 -30.46 25.46 30.18
CA ARG A 313 -30.47 26.83 30.69
C ARG A 313 -31.88 27.30 31.04
N PHE A 314 -32.87 26.88 30.26
CA PHE A 314 -34.24 27.38 30.34
C PHE A 314 -35.23 26.41 31.01
N SER A 315 -34.86 25.15 31.24
CA SER A 315 -35.69 24.15 31.95
C SER A 315 -35.83 24.46 33.44
N PHE A 316 -34.87 25.18 34.03
CA PHE A 316 -34.95 25.64 35.43
C PHE A 316 -35.74 26.93 35.60
N THR A 317 -36.18 27.56 34.51
CA THR A 317 -37.17 28.64 34.55
C THR A 317 -38.53 28.03 34.26
N GLN A 318 -39.58 28.37 35.04
CA GLN A 318 -40.94 27.81 34.91
C GLN A 318 -41.67 28.10 33.58
N ASP A 319 -40.94 28.47 32.53
CA ASP A 319 -41.47 29.11 31.33
C ASP A 319 -40.85 28.59 30.01
N LEU A 320 -40.60 27.28 29.94
CA LEU A 320 -39.97 26.64 28.79
C LEU A 320 -40.87 26.68 27.53
N ASN A 321 -42.17 26.44 27.70
CA ASN A 321 -43.14 26.38 26.59
C ASN A 321 -43.41 27.76 25.97
N GLN A 322 -43.41 28.84 26.77
CA GLN A 322 -43.62 30.20 26.26
C GLN A 322 -42.38 30.72 25.51
N LYS A 323 -41.18 30.34 25.96
CA LYS A 323 -39.90 30.71 25.31
C LYS A 323 -39.62 29.96 24.01
N LEU A 324 -39.93 28.67 23.93
CA LEU A 324 -39.79 27.88 22.70
C LEU A 324 -40.65 28.43 21.54
N ASN A 325 -41.78 29.07 21.86
CA ASN A 325 -42.69 29.68 20.88
C ASN A 325 -42.37 31.15 20.55
N SER A 326 -41.35 31.76 21.17
CA SER A 326 -41.01 33.19 21.02
C SER A 326 -39.92 33.46 19.97
N LEU A 327 -39.73 34.73 19.59
CA LEU A 327 -38.71 35.25 18.64
C LEU A 327 -37.26 34.81 18.92
N GLN A 328 -36.94 34.36 20.14
CA GLN A 328 -35.65 33.78 20.49
C GLN A 328 -35.33 32.47 19.72
N SER A 329 -36.34 31.84 19.12
CA SER A 329 -36.18 30.69 18.21
C SER A 329 -35.49 31.04 16.88
N LEU A 330 -35.67 32.27 16.37
CA LEU A 330 -35.02 32.74 15.14
C LEU A 330 -33.57 33.15 15.40
N GLU A 331 -33.29 33.81 16.52
CA GLU A 331 -31.92 34.14 16.94
C GLU A 331 -31.09 32.87 17.17
N TYR A 332 -31.71 31.86 17.78
CA TYR A 332 -31.12 30.52 17.93
C TYR A 332 -30.70 29.92 16.57
N LEU A 333 -31.58 29.97 15.56
CA LEU A 333 -31.29 29.45 14.22
C LEU A 333 -30.08 30.17 13.59
N TRP A 334 -30.01 31.49 13.70
CA TRP A 334 -28.89 32.26 13.16
C TRP A 334 -27.58 31.98 13.90
N VAL A 335 -27.61 31.89 15.23
CA VAL A 335 -26.42 31.56 16.04
C VAL A 335 -25.94 30.13 15.74
N ASN A 336 -26.86 29.21 15.51
CA ASN A 336 -26.55 27.84 15.13
C ASN A 336 -25.88 27.76 13.74
N VAL A 337 -26.45 28.43 12.73
CA VAL A 337 -25.88 28.52 11.38
C VAL A 337 -24.50 29.17 11.44
N LEU A 338 -24.34 30.25 12.21
CA LEU A 338 -23.07 30.94 12.40
C LEU A 338 -22.02 30.04 13.07
N LEU A 339 -22.40 29.34 14.14
CA LEU A 339 -21.51 28.40 14.84
C LEU A 339 -21.05 27.27 13.91
N THR A 340 -22.00 26.68 13.18
CA THR A 340 -21.73 25.59 12.23
C THR A 340 -20.83 26.07 11.08
N GLY A 341 -21.10 27.24 10.52
CA GLY A 341 -20.31 27.84 9.44
C GLY A 341 -18.88 28.14 9.87
N LEU A 342 -18.68 28.79 11.03
CA LEU A 342 -17.36 29.06 11.58
C LEU A 342 -16.59 27.77 11.87
N TYR A 343 -17.27 26.76 12.41
CA TYR A 343 -16.64 25.46 12.67
C TYR A 343 -16.15 24.79 11.39
N VAL A 344 -16.94 24.81 10.32
CA VAL A 344 -16.52 24.27 9.02
C VAL A 344 -15.34 25.05 8.44
N ILE A 345 -15.35 26.39 8.51
CA ILE A 345 -14.24 27.23 8.04
C ILE A 345 -12.94 26.89 8.78
N PHE A 346 -12.98 26.83 10.11
CA PHE A 346 -11.81 26.44 10.89
C PHE A 346 -11.41 24.98 10.62
N ALA A 347 -12.36 24.05 10.48
CA ALA A 347 -12.05 22.67 10.15
C ALA A 347 -11.33 22.51 8.81
N VAL A 348 -11.72 23.29 7.78
CA VAL A 348 -11.01 23.35 6.50
C VAL A 348 -9.62 23.97 6.68
N GLY A 349 -9.51 25.09 7.41
CA GLY A 349 -8.22 25.77 7.66
C GLY A 349 -7.20 24.92 8.41
N PHE A 350 -7.65 24.10 9.38
CA PHE A 350 -6.81 23.13 10.09
C PHE A 350 -6.66 21.79 9.35
N ASN A 351 -7.08 21.71 8.08
CA ASN A 351 -6.99 20.52 7.23
C ASN A 351 -7.58 19.26 7.89
N SER A 352 -8.64 19.45 8.66
CA SER A 352 -9.29 18.40 9.45
C SER A 352 -9.98 17.38 8.56
N TYR A 353 -10.22 16.20 9.11
CA TYR A 353 -10.85 15.05 8.43
C TYR A 353 -10.00 14.35 7.38
N ARG A 354 -8.94 14.99 6.85
CA ARG A 354 -7.97 14.36 5.93
C ARG A 354 -6.97 13.43 6.64
N ARG A 355 -6.69 13.67 7.93
CA ARG A 355 -5.85 12.82 8.80
C ARG A 355 -6.65 12.41 10.05
N ILE A 356 -6.10 11.54 10.91
CA ILE A 356 -6.71 11.32 12.23
C ILE A 356 -6.53 12.62 13.01
N ASP A 357 -7.62 13.39 13.12
CA ASP A 357 -7.62 14.64 13.87
C ASP A 357 -7.13 14.39 15.30
N SER A 358 -6.11 15.14 15.72
CA SER A 358 -5.71 15.12 17.12
C SER A 358 -6.83 15.71 17.98
N ILE A 359 -6.94 15.24 19.23
CA ILE A 359 -7.89 15.80 20.20
C ILE A 359 -7.61 17.30 20.37
N ALA A 360 -6.33 17.69 20.39
CA ALA A 360 -5.92 19.09 20.48
C ALA A 360 -6.44 19.95 19.33
N ASP A 361 -6.35 19.49 18.08
CA ASP A 361 -6.85 20.24 16.93
C ASP A 361 -8.38 20.36 16.94
N SER A 362 -9.07 19.30 17.39
CA SER A 362 -10.52 19.31 17.57
C SER A 362 -10.97 20.37 18.59
N LEU A 363 -10.27 20.46 19.73
CA LEU A 363 -10.53 21.46 20.75
C LEU A 363 -10.17 22.89 20.29
N ARG A 364 -9.09 23.07 19.53
CA ARG A 364 -8.68 24.37 18.96
C ARG A 364 -9.76 24.95 18.03
N LYS A 365 -10.25 24.14 17.08
CA LYS A 365 -11.31 24.55 16.14
C LYS A 365 -12.57 24.96 16.89
N MET A 366 -12.97 24.16 17.87
CA MET A 366 -14.15 24.43 18.68
C MET A 366 -13.97 25.72 19.48
N PHE A 367 -12.84 25.91 20.16
CA PHE A 367 -12.54 27.15 20.89
C PHE A 367 -12.61 28.39 19.99
N LEU A 368 -12.00 28.33 18.80
CA LEU A 368 -12.04 29.43 17.83
C LEU A 368 -13.45 29.69 17.31
N SER A 369 -14.24 28.64 17.06
CA SER A 369 -15.62 28.76 16.58
C SER A 369 -16.53 29.40 17.62
N PHE A 370 -16.50 28.91 18.86
CA PHE A 370 -17.29 29.46 19.96
C PHE A 370 -16.86 30.89 20.33
N THR A 371 -15.56 31.17 20.34
CA THR A 371 -15.04 32.53 20.56
C THR A 371 -15.50 33.47 19.45
N GLY A 372 -15.43 33.03 18.19
CA GLY A 372 -15.91 33.80 17.03
C GLY A 372 -17.39 34.13 17.13
N VAL A 373 -18.23 33.14 17.48
CA VAL A 373 -19.67 33.38 17.72
C VAL A 373 -19.86 34.36 18.87
N VAL A 374 -19.12 34.23 19.97
CA VAL A 374 -19.24 35.12 21.12
C VAL A 374 -18.92 36.57 20.73
N LEU A 375 -17.82 36.78 19.99
CA LEU A 375 -17.42 38.09 19.51
C LEU A 375 -18.45 38.69 18.55
N ILE A 376 -18.89 37.93 17.54
CA ILE A 376 -19.87 38.43 16.55
C ILE A 376 -21.18 38.83 17.22
N THR A 377 -21.71 37.98 18.10
CA THR A 377 -22.96 38.27 18.84
C THR A 377 -22.78 39.35 19.94
N PHE A 378 -21.54 39.72 20.29
CA PHE A 378 -21.27 40.85 21.19
C PHE A 378 -21.42 42.18 20.46
N PHE A 379 -20.90 42.27 19.23
CA PHE A 379 -20.97 43.48 18.42
C PHE A 379 -22.27 43.61 17.64
N ALA A 380 -22.84 42.50 17.16
CA ALA A 380 -24.12 42.47 16.47
C ALA A 380 -25.28 42.35 17.47
N ARG A 381 -25.77 43.49 17.96
CA ARG A 381 -26.85 43.54 18.98
C ARG A 381 -28.13 42.82 18.56
N ASN A 382 -28.41 42.73 17.26
CA ASN A 382 -29.56 42.01 16.70
C ASN A 382 -29.43 40.47 16.77
N LEU A 383 -28.25 39.97 17.15
CA LEU A 383 -27.95 38.55 17.36
C LEU A 383 -27.54 38.27 18.82
N ALA A 384 -27.95 39.12 19.75
CA ALA A 384 -27.59 39.00 21.16
C ALA A 384 -28.08 37.65 21.70
N PHE A 385 -27.15 36.81 22.15
CA PHE A 385 -27.45 35.44 22.58
C PHE A 385 -26.84 35.12 23.95
N SER A 386 -27.48 34.19 24.66
CA SER A 386 -27.09 33.81 26.02
C SER A 386 -25.67 33.24 26.07
N ARG A 387 -24.77 33.94 26.77
CA ARG A 387 -23.37 33.51 27.01
C ARG A 387 -23.30 32.22 27.81
N THR A 388 -24.22 32.05 28.75
CA THR A 388 -24.32 30.83 29.55
C THR A 388 -24.67 29.62 28.67
N VAL A 389 -25.56 29.78 27.69
CA VAL A 389 -25.88 28.70 26.73
C VAL A 389 -24.66 28.33 25.90
N LEU A 390 -23.94 29.33 25.37
CA LEU A 390 -22.72 29.08 24.59
C LEU A 390 -21.61 28.41 25.42
N ALA A 391 -21.45 28.79 26.69
CA ALA A 391 -20.47 28.18 27.59
C ALA A 391 -20.81 26.71 27.92
N ILE A 392 -22.07 26.42 28.24
CA ILE A 392 -22.54 25.04 28.48
C ILE A 392 -22.40 24.21 27.20
N ALA A 393 -22.80 24.76 26.05
CA ALA A 393 -22.67 24.09 24.76
C ALA A 393 -21.20 23.81 24.40
N PHE A 394 -20.28 24.73 24.71
CA PHE A 394 -18.84 24.52 24.52
C PHE A 394 -18.32 23.35 25.36
N LEU A 395 -18.66 23.30 26.65
CA LEU A 395 -18.22 22.20 27.53
C LEU A 395 -18.81 20.86 27.07
N LEU A 396 -20.10 20.83 26.74
CA LEU A 396 -20.78 19.61 26.29
C LEU A 396 -20.22 19.10 24.96
N SER A 397 -20.02 20.00 23.98
CA SER A 397 -19.40 19.64 22.70
C SER A 397 -17.93 19.24 22.87
N ALA A 398 -17.17 19.86 23.78
CA ALA A 398 -15.80 19.47 24.09
C ALA A 398 -15.72 18.01 24.53
N VAL A 399 -16.59 17.64 25.47
CA VAL A 399 -16.65 16.29 26.01
C VAL A 399 -17.09 15.30 24.94
N LEU A 400 -18.21 15.56 24.25
CA LEU A 400 -18.76 14.64 23.26
C LEU A 400 -17.84 14.44 22.05
N ILE A 401 -17.23 15.50 21.52
CA ILE A 401 -16.25 15.39 20.42
C ILE A 401 -15.00 14.65 20.91
N THR A 402 -14.51 14.94 22.11
CA THR A 402 -13.34 14.23 22.68
C THR A 402 -13.62 12.75 22.87
N LEU A 403 -14.77 12.39 23.44
CA LEU A 403 -15.20 11.01 23.59
C LEU A 403 -15.36 10.31 22.23
N PHE A 404 -15.94 10.98 21.24
CA PHE A 404 -16.05 10.42 19.89
C PHE A 404 -14.67 10.23 19.22
N ARG A 405 -13.74 11.16 19.42
CA ARG A 405 -12.35 11.02 18.93
C ARG A 405 -11.59 9.92 19.67
N ILE A 406 -11.78 9.75 20.98
CA ILE A 406 -11.23 8.64 21.76
C ILE A 406 -11.83 7.31 21.30
N TYR A 407 -13.16 7.22 21.18
CA TYR A 407 -13.86 6.04 20.65
C TYR A 407 -13.35 5.68 19.27
N ARG A 408 -13.19 6.65 18.37
CA ARG A 408 -12.67 6.41 17.02
C ARG A 408 -11.19 6.01 17.06
N THR A 409 -10.38 6.62 17.90
CA THR A 409 -8.96 6.25 18.04
C THR A 409 -8.85 4.84 18.59
N ASN A 410 -9.68 4.49 19.57
CA ASN A 410 -9.75 3.16 20.16
C ASN A 410 -10.34 2.14 19.19
N LYS A 411 -11.35 2.48 18.39
CA LYS A 411 -11.92 1.61 17.34
C LYS A 411 -10.99 1.49 16.13
N ALA A 412 -10.26 2.54 15.76
CA ALA A 412 -9.20 2.46 14.76
C ALA A 412 -8.03 1.61 15.28
N LYS A 413 -7.77 1.66 16.59
CA LYS A 413 -6.91 0.70 17.27
C LYS A 413 -7.53 -0.69 17.31
N GLN A 414 -8.84 -0.88 17.52
CA GLN A 414 -9.56 -2.17 17.64
C GLN A 414 -9.77 -2.87 16.28
N VAL A 415 -10.00 -2.12 15.21
CA VAL A 415 -9.96 -2.59 13.81
C VAL A 415 -8.51 -2.90 13.40
N LYS A 416 -7.52 -2.37 14.12
CA LYS A 416 -6.11 -2.80 14.08
C LYS A 416 -5.72 -3.75 15.24
N SER A 417 -6.66 -4.12 16.12
CA SER A 417 -6.43 -4.82 17.41
C SER A 417 -7.59 -5.76 17.68
N SER A 418 -7.95 -6.55 16.67
CA SER A 418 -8.40 -7.92 16.87
C SER A 418 -7.20 -8.87 17.06
N SER A 419 -6.03 -8.36 17.41
CA SER A 419 -4.91 -9.16 17.91
C SER A 419 -4.16 -8.38 18.99
N GLY A 420 -4.39 -8.72 20.26
CA GLY A 420 -3.59 -8.27 21.41
C GLY A 420 -2.18 -8.87 21.46
N LYS A 421 -1.64 -9.23 20.31
CA LYS A 421 -0.24 -9.49 19.97
C LYS A 421 -0.11 -8.91 18.55
N PHE A 422 1.00 -8.26 18.21
CA PHE A 422 1.31 -8.03 16.79
C PHE A 422 1.20 -9.40 16.11
N LYS A 423 0.15 -9.63 15.30
CA LYS A 423 -0.02 -10.90 14.59
C LYS A 423 1.06 -10.86 13.53
N LYS A 424 2.17 -11.55 13.80
CA LYS A 424 3.18 -11.81 12.80
C LYS A 424 2.51 -12.46 11.60
N THR A 425 2.84 -12.01 10.41
CA THR A 425 2.29 -12.58 9.18
C THR A 425 2.82 -14.00 9.03
N LYS A 426 1.94 -14.99 9.09
CA LYS A 426 2.35 -16.39 9.02
C LYS A 426 2.71 -16.76 7.59
N LEU A 427 3.96 -17.17 7.40
CA LEU A 427 4.56 -17.47 6.10
C LEU A 427 4.87 -18.96 5.99
N VAL A 428 4.49 -19.58 4.88
CA VAL A 428 4.96 -20.89 4.44
C VAL A 428 5.81 -20.74 3.17
N ILE A 429 6.93 -21.46 3.12
CA ILE A 429 7.82 -21.47 1.96
C ILE A 429 7.66 -22.80 1.22
N ILE A 430 7.54 -22.76 -0.10
CA ILE A 430 7.41 -23.96 -0.93
C ILE A 430 8.69 -24.12 -1.74
N GLY A 431 9.40 -25.21 -1.46
CA GLY A 431 10.68 -25.56 -2.08
C GLY A 431 11.43 -26.63 -1.29
N SER A 432 12.58 -27.08 -1.80
CA SER A 432 13.45 -28.03 -1.10
C SER A 432 13.96 -27.46 0.22
N GLN A 433 14.34 -28.35 1.15
CA GLN A 433 14.85 -27.95 2.47
C GLN A 433 15.99 -26.94 2.38
N LYS A 434 16.94 -27.17 1.47
CA LYS A 434 18.13 -26.31 1.31
C LYS A 434 17.74 -24.92 0.81
N ALA A 435 16.88 -24.84 -0.20
CA ALA A 435 16.44 -23.57 -0.76
C ALA A 435 15.57 -22.78 0.23
N ALA A 436 14.68 -23.47 0.94
CA ALA A 436 13.86 -22.87 1.98
C ALA A 436 14.71 -22.29 3.11
N GLN A 437 15.73 -23.02 3.58
CA GLN A 437 16.62 -22.53 4.64
C GLN A 437 17.39 -21.28 4.21
N ASN A 438 17.91 -21.25 2.98
CA ASN A 438 18.60 -20.06 2.44
C ASN A 438 17.69 -18.82 2.44
N LEU A 439 16.43 -18.98 2.04
CA LEU A 439 15.46 -17.89 2.04
C LEU A 439 15.08 -17.48 3.47
N ILE A 440 14.92 -18.44 4.38
CA ILE A 440 14.69 -18.18 5.82
C ILE A 440 15.82 -17.31 6.38
N ASP A 441 17.07 -17.67 6.09
CA ASP A 441 18.24 -16.94 6.57
C ASP A 441 18.25 -15.51 6.02
N LYS A 442 17.95 -15.32 4.72
CA LYS A 442 17.82 -13.99 4.11
C LYS A 442 16.66 -13.17 4.70
N ILE A 443 15.49 -13.77 4.93
CA ILE A 443 14.33 -13.10 5.55
C ILE A 443 14.65 -12.69 6.99
N ASN A 444 15.32 -13.55 7.76
CA ASN A 444 15.69 -13.27 9.15
C ASN A 444 16.68 -12.11 9.29
N ILE A 445 17.46 -11.81 8.25
CA ILE A 445 18.36 -10.64 8.21
C ILE A 445 17.57 -9.33 8.15
N ARG A 446 16.35 -9.33 7.60
CA ARG A 446 15.48 -8.16 7.42
C ARG A 446 14.59 -7.90 8.65
N THR A 447 15.08 -7.07 9.57
CA THR A 447 14.33 -6.70 10.79
C THR A 447 13.13 -5.78 10.55
N ASP A 448 12.99 -5.25 9.34
CA ASP A 448 11.82 -4.48 8.88
C ASP A 448 10.61 -5.37 8.56
N TRP A 449 10.81 -6.69 8.42
CA TRP A 449 9.76 -7.64 8.06
C TRP A 449 9.22 -8.36 9.29
N ASP A 450 7.89 -8.34 9.48
CA ASP A 450 7.21 -8.94 10.63
C ASP A 450 6.58 -10.31 10.26
N TYR A 451 7.40 -11.24 9.75
CA TYR A 451 6.98 -12.60 9.37
C TYR A 451 7.18 -13.61 10.53
N GLU A 452 6.25 -14.56 10.65
CA GLU A 452 6.42 -15.80 11.41
C GLU A 452 6.50 -16.94 10.40
N ILE A 453 7.70 -17.48 10.20
CA ILE A 453 7.91 -18.60 9.29
C ILE A 453 7.42 -19.86 9.98
N VAL A 454 6.28 -20.38 9.52
CA VAL A 454 5.64 -21.56 10.09
C VAL A 454 6.39 -22.83 9.70
N GLY A 455 6.97 -22.84 8.49
CA GLY A 455 7.81 -23.92 7.98
C GLY A 455 7.84 -23.95 6.46
N TYR A 456 8.33 -25.07 5.92
CA TYR A 456 8.39 -25.30 4.49
C TYR A 456 7.63 -26.56 4.07
N VAL A 457 7.15 -26.54 2.84
CA VAL A 457 6.45 -27.65 2.16
C VAL A 457 7.29 -28.04 0.95
N SER A 458 7.53 -29.34 0.78
CA SER A 458 8.37 -29.86 -0.30
C SER A 458 7.68 -30.99 -1.04
N ASN A 459 8.15 -31.30 -2.25
CA ASN A 459 7.62 -32.38 -3.09
C ASN A 459 8.37 -33.72 -2.88
N GLU A 460 9.34 -33.77 -1.96
CA GLU A 460 10.19 -34.95 -1.74
C GLU A 460 9.55 -35.92 -0.74
N VAL A 461 9.28 -37.15 -1.20
CA VAL A 461 8.58 -38.23 -0.47
C VAL A 461 9.39 -38.79 0.74
N ASN A 462 10.61 -38.32 0.98
CA ASN A 462 11.55 -38.91 1.96
C ASN A 462 12.26 -37.88 2.85
N VAL A 463 11.58 -36.80 3.24
CA VAL A 463 12.11 -35.94 4.29
C VAL A 463 11.78 -36.58 5.64
N ASN A 464 12.82 -37.04 6.37
CA ASN A 464 12.67 -37.38 7.78
C ASN A 464 12.08 -36.16 8.50
N TYR A 465 10.79 -36.23 8.86
CA TYR A 465 10.01 -35.16 9.51
C TYR A 465 10.51 -34.78 10.92
N ASP A 466 11.60 -35.40 11.38
CA ASP A 466 12.28 -35.12 12.66
C ASP A 466 13.25 -33.92 12.62
N ARG A 467 13.38 -33.20 11.50
CA ARG A 467 14.14 -31.93 11.46
C ARG A 467 13.22 -30.74 11.44
N ALA A 468 13.34 -29.92 12.48
CA ALA A 468 12.52 -28.74 12.77
C ALA A 468 12.14 -27.95 11.51
N ASN A 469 10.83 -27.84 11.24
CA ASN A 469 10.16 -26.95 10.27
C ASN A 469 9.66 -27.56 8.93
N ALA A 470 9.69 -28.88 8.71
CA ALA A 470 8.97 -29.50 7.58
C ALA A 470 7.47 -29.69 7.91
N LEU A 471 6.57 -29.14 7.09
CA LEU A 471 5.11 -29.16 7.35
C LEU A 471 4.35 -30.28 6.63
N GLY A 472 4.88 -30.82 5.54
CA GLY A 472 4.23 -31.85 4.73
C GLY A 472 4.52 -31.72 3.24
N GLU A 473 3.68 -32.38 2.44
CA GLU A 473 3.72 -32.39 0.98
C GLU A 473 2.86 -31.28 0.36
N ILE A 474 3.15 -30.92 -0.90
CA ILE A 474 2.38 -29.93 -1.65
C ILE A 474 0.90 -30.34 -1.78
N SER A 475 0.62 -31.64 -1.88
CA SER A 475 -0.74 -32.20 -1.92
C SER A 475 -1.58 -31.84 -0.68
N GLN A 476 -0.93 -31.61 0.46
CA GLN A 476 -1.54 -31.28 1.75
C GLN A 476 -1.57 -29.77 2.01
N LEU A 477 -1.13 -28.93 1.07
CA LEU A 477 -0.95 -27.50 1.28
C LEU A 477 -2.24 -26.81 1.74
N LYS A 478 -3.40 -27.22 1.21
CA LYS A 478 -4.71 -26.68 1.62
C LYS A 478 -5.04 -26.96 3.08
N ASP A 479 -4.73 -28.15 3.56
CA ASP A 479 -4.95 -28.53 4.95
C ASP A 479 -3.95 -27.83 5.87
N ILE A 480 -2.70 -27.67 5.43
CA ILE A 480 -1.65 -26.91 6.13
C ILE A 480 -2.07 -25.43 6.27
N VAL A 481 -2.53 -24.81 5.18
CA VAL A 481 -2.99 -23.41 5.17
C VAL A 481 -4.08 -23.19 6.22
N ARG A 482 -5.09 -24.08 6.24
CA ARG A 482 -6.22 -23.99 7.16
C ARG A 482 -5.85 -24.34 8.58
N GLY A 483 -5.04 -25.38 8.78
CA GLY A 483 -4.61 -25.86 10.10
C GLY A 483 -3.73 -24.85 10.82
N TYR A 484 -2.82 -24.20 10.10
CA TYR A 484 -1.87 -23.24 10.68
C TYR A 484 -2.31 -21.76 10.58
N ASN A 485 -3.43 -21.48 9.89
CA ASN A 485 -3.93 -20.13 9.59
C ASN A 485 -2.88 -19.27 8.87
N ILE A 486 -2.34 -19.79 7.77
CA ILE A 486 -1.29 -19.14 6.98
C ILE A 486 -1.83 -17.87 6.31
N ASP A 487 -1.01 -16.82 6.27
CA ASP A 487 -1.34 -15.55 5.62
C ASP A 487 -0.62 -15.42 4.26
N HIS A 488 0.64 -15.86 4.17
CA HIS A 488 1.50 -15.71 2.99
C HIS A 488 2.11 -17.05 2.55
N ILE A 489 2.28 -17.23 1.23
CA ILE A 489 2.95 -18.38 0.63
C ILE A 489 4.02 -17.91 -0.36
N TYR A 490 5.27 -18.32 -0.15
CA TYR A 490 6.38 -17.99 -1.03
C TYR A 490 6.79 -19.22 -1.84
N PHE A 491 6.71 -19.12 -3.16
CA PHE A 491 7.16 -20.18 -4.07
C PHE A 491 8.58 -19.91 -4.54
N ILE A 492 9.48 -20.87 -4.36
CA ILE A 492 10.84 -20.79 -4.89
C ILE A 492 10.85 -21.30 -6.34
N GLN A 493 11.11 -20.40 -7.29
CA GLN A 493 10.96 -20.63 -8.73
C GLN A 493 11.86 -21.74 -9.31
N SER A 494 13.00 -22.04 -8.67
CA SER A 494 13.90 -23.12 -9.07
C SER A 494 13.38 -24.52 -8.67
N GLU A 495 12.58 -24.60 -7.61
CA GLU A 495 12.23 -25.86 -6.94
C GLU A 495 10.85 -26.41 -7.33
N ILE A 496 9.98 -25.56 -7.87
CA ILE A 496 8.61 -25.92 -8.26
C ILE A 496 8.35 -25.58 -9.73
N SER A 497 7.55 -26.42 -10.41
CA SER A 497 7.05 -26.09 -11.74
C SER A 497 5.97 -25.00 -11.64
N TYR A 498 5.91 -24.13 -12.65
CA TYR A 498 4.89 -23.11 -12.76
C TYR A 498 3.49 -23.71 -12.86
N LYS A 499 3.34 -24.86 -13.51
CA LYS A 499 2.09 -25.61 -13.58
C LYS A 499 1.58 -25.96 -12.19
N VAL A 500 2.39 -26.61 -11.37
CA VAL A 500 2.00 -26.98 -10.00
C VAL A 500 1.74 -25.73 -9.16
N MET A 501 2.56 -24.69 -9.33
CA MET A 501 2.33 -23.40 -8.66
C MET A 501 0.96 -22.79 -9.02
N LEU A 502 0.61 -22.75 -10.30
CA LEU A 502 -0.66 -22.22 -10.81
C LEU A 502 -1.85 -23.05 -10.34
N GLU A 503 -1.72 -24.37 -10.35
CA GLU A 503 -2.73 -25.31 -9.82
C GLU A 503 -2.98 -25.03 -8.33
N GLN A 504 -1.93 -24.92 -7.52
CA GLN A 504 -2.05 -24.62 -6.08
C GLN A 504 -2.62 -23.22 -5.81
N ILE A 505 -2.18 -22.21 -6.55
CA ILE A 505 -2.74 -20.85 -6.47
C ILE A 505 -4.25 -20.86 -6.80
N SER A 506 -4.64 -21.62 -7.83
CA SER A 506 -6.04 -21.76 -8.25
C SER A 506 -6.89 -22.51 -7.20
N GLU A 507 -6.37 -23.59 -6.61
CA GLU A 507 -7.06 -24.35 -5.56
C GLU A 507 -7.30 -23.53 -4.28
N LEU A 508 -6.36 -22.61 -3.98
CA LEU A 508 -6.38 -21.76 -2.79
C LEU A 508 -7.03 -20.39 -3.03
N LYS A 509 -7.62 -20.11 -4.20
CA LYS A 509 -8.19 -18.80 -4.56
C LYS A 509 -9.28 -18.25 -3.62
N ASN A 510 -9.94 -19.15 -2.87
CA ASN A 510 -10.99 -18.78 -1.91
C ASN A 510 -10.43 -18.48 -0.51
N GLU A 511 -9.16 -18.80 -0.27
CA GLU A 511 -8.46 -18.50 0.98
C GLU A 511 -7.88 -17.08 0.87
N SER A 512 -7.89 -16.31 1.96
CA SER A 512 -7.38 -14.93 1.96
C SER A 512 -5.85 -14.88 2.06
N LEU A 513 -5.16 -15.37 1.03
CA LEU A 513 -3.71 -15.54 0.98
C LEU A 513 -3.02 -14.52 0.08
N ILE A 514 -1.76 -14.23 0.41
CA ILE A 514 -0.85 -13.50 -0.48
C ILE A 514 0.22 -14.47 -0.98
N PHE A 515 0.23 -14.67 -2.30
CA PHE A 515 1.26 -15.45 -2.97
C PHE A 515 2.39 -14.53 -3.43
N LYS A 516 3.62 -14.97 -3.24
CA LYS A 516 4.80 -14.32 -3.83
C LYS A 516 5.73 -15.35 -4.47
N ILE A 517 6.43 -14.92 -5.51
CA ILE A 517 7.41 -15.76 -6.21
C ILE A 517 8.81 -15.23 -5.89
N VAL A 518 9.67 -16.14 -5.48
CA VAL A 518 11.08 -15.89 -5.20
C VAL A 518 11.91 -16.46 -6.35
N PRO A 519 12.58 -15.60 -7.14
CA PRO A 519 13.45 -16.03 -8.23
C PRO A 519 14.70 -16.76 -7.74
N GLU A 520 15.36 -17.44 -8.67
CA GLU A 520 16.54 -18.27 -8.40
C GLU A 520 17.71 -17.49 -7.77
N SER A 521 17.88 -16.22 -8.11
CA SER A 521 18.91 -15.39 -7.50
C SER A 521 18.61 -15.02 -6.04
N MET A 522 17.35 -15.14 -5.61
CA MET A 522 16.86 -14.74 -4.29
C MET A 522 17.23 -13.30 -3.90
N ASP A 523 17.41 -12.40 -4.87
CA ASP A 523 17.76 -11.00 -4.62
C ASP A 523 16.52 -10.11 -4.44
N TYR A 524 15.36 -10.58 -4.89
CA TYR A 524 14.08 -9.88 -4.81
C TYR A 524 12.89 -10.85 -4.74
N ILE A 525 11.72 -10.34 -4.38
CA ILE A 525 10.45 -11.06 -4.31
C ILE A 525 9.42 -10.32 -5.15
N LEU A 526 8.71 -11.06 -6.01
CA LEU A 526 7.66 -10.50 -6.87
C LEU A 526 6.27 -10.70 -6.26
N GLY A 527 5.53 -9.60 -6.12
CA GLY A 527 4.13 -9.59 -5.69
C GLY A 527 3.20 -8.84 -6.67
N LYS A 528 1.93 -8.70 -6.26
CA LYS A 528 0.84 -8.10 -7.06
C LYS A 528 1.01 -6.60 -7.37
N SER A 529 1.84 -5.87 -6.63
CA SER A 529 2.00 -4.42 -6.80
C SER A 529 3.37 -3.87 -6.37
N GLU A 530 4.26 -4.72 -5.88
CA GLU A 530 5.56 -4.32 -5.33
C GLU A 530 6.59 -5.42 -5.61
N VAL A 531 7.80 -4.98 -5.99
CA VAL A 531 9.01 -5.79 -6.04
C VAL A 531 9.79 -5.50 -4.77
N GLU A 532 9.93 -6.50 -3.91
CA GLU A 532 10.65 -6.38 -2.64
C GLU A 532 12.07 -6.92 -2.79
N TYR A 533 13.07 -6.06 -2.79
CA TYR A 533 14.46 -6.50 -2.86
C TYR A 533 14.93 -7.05 -1.51
N ILE A 534 15.47 -8.27 -1.54
CA ILE A 534 16.02 -8.99 -0.39
C ILE A 534 17.45 -8.48 -0.11
N ASP A 535 18.28 -8.33 -1.15
CA ASP A 535 19.73 -8.08 -1.02
C ASP A 535 20.19 -6.65 -1.34
N SER A 536 19.30 -5.72 -1.69
CA SER A 536 19.72 -4.32 -1.84
C SER A 536 19.64 -3.57 -0.53
N VAL A 537 20.80 -3.14 -0.04
CA VAL A 537 20.89 -1.93 0.79
C VAL A 537 20.09 -0.86 0.05
N PRO A 538 19.05 -0.26 0.65
CA PRO A 538 18.36 0.83 -0.01
C PRO A 538 19.36 1.95 -0.21
N VAL A 539 19.81 2.16 -1.45
CA VAL A 539 20.52 3.38 -1.86
C VAL A 539 19.48 4.49 -1.95
N VAL A 540 18.93 4.84 -0.80
CA VAL A 540 18.18 6.06 -0.58
C VAL A 540 19.17 7.01 0.06
N LEU A 541 19.39 8.16 -0.59
CA LEU A 541 20.11 9.30 -0.03
C LEU A 541 19.74 9.47 1.46
N PHE A 542 20.70 9.22 2.35
CA PHE A 542 20.53 9.29 3.79
C PHE A 542 20.37 10.75 4.24
N GLU A 543 19.16 11.30 4.18
CA GLU A 543 18.83 12.46 4.98
C GLU A 543 18.49 11.99 6.40
N LEU A 544 19.39 12.21 7.37
CA LEU A 544 19.08 12.01 8.79
C LEU A 544 18.30 13.25 9.28
N PRO A 545 16.97 13.18 9.51
CA PRO A 545 16.20 14.37 9.88
C PRO A 545 16.69 15.00 11.18
N TYR A 546 17.24 14.20 12.10
CA TYR A 546 17.90 14.69 13.31
C TYR A 546 18.99 15.74 13.05
N GLN A 547 19.72 15.62 11.92
CA GLN A 547 20.83 16.51 11.60
C GLN A 547 20.39 17.85 11.01
N GLN A 548 19.12 17.97 10.59
CA GLN A 548 18.57 19.22 10.05
C GLN A 548 18.52 20.32 11.12
N ASN A 549 18.89 21.55 10.76
CA ASN A 549 19.02 22.67 11.70
C ASN A 549 17.72 22.99 12.44
N LEU A 550 16.57 22.95 11.75
CA LEU A 550 15.27 23.19 12.35
C LEU A 550 14.93 22.14 13.41
N ASN A 551 15.24 20.86 13.13
CA ASN A 551 15.01 19.76 14.06
C ASN A 551 15.89 19.84 15.30
N LYS A 552 17.15 20.29 15.17
CA LYS A 552 18.03 20.59 16.31
C LYS A 552 17.48 21.71 17.20
N LEU A 553 16.91 22.76 16.60
CA LEU A 553 16.29 23.87 17.32
C LEU A 553 14.99 23.44 18.03
N ILE A 554 14.14 22.67 17.35
CA ILE A 554 12.90 22.10 17.90
C ILE A 554 13.23 21.16 19.07
N LYS A 555 14.20 20.25 18.86
CA LYS A 555 14.72 19.35 19.90
C LYS A 555 15.17 20.12 21.13
N ARG A 556 15.96 21.17 20.91
CA ARG A 556 16.51 21.97 22.00
C ARG A 556 15.43 22.72 22.78
N SER A 557 14.45 23.27 22.07
CA SER A 557 13.30 23.97 22.67
C SER A 557 12.45 23.00 23.49
N PHE A 558 12.25 21.77 22.99
CA PHE A 558 11.58 20.69 23.70
C PHE A 558 12.31 20.30 24.99
N ASP A 559 13.63 20.04 24.90
CA ASP A 559 14.46 19.68 26.06
C ASP A 559 14.40 20.75 27.15
N ILE A 560 14.48 22.04 26.79
CA ILE A 560 14.42 23.15 27.74
C ILE A 560 13.03 23.23 28.38
N THR A 561 11.97 23.22 27.56
CA THR A 561 10.58 23.40 28.03
C THR A 561 10.19 22.31 29.04
N LEU A 562 10.51 21.06 28.71
CA LEU A 562 10.11 19.92 29.53
C LEU A 562 11.04 19.69 30.73
N ALA A 563 12.31 20.11 30.66
CA ALA A 563 13.22 20.03 31.81
C ALA A 563 13.03 21.16 32.84
N LEU A 564 12.43 22.30 32.46
CA LEU A 564 12.31 23.48 33.32
C LEU A 564 11.47 23.22 34.58
N ILE A 565 10.28 22.65 34.42
CA ILE A 565 9.35 22.40 35.54
C ILE A 565 9.95 21.37 36.53
N PRO A 566 10.45 20.20 36.08
CA PRO A 566 11.14 19.27 36.97
C PRO A 566 12.39 19.85 37.61
N ALA A 567 13.18 20.67 36.90
CA ALA A 567 14.38 21.29 37.46
C ALA A 567 14.04 22.20 38.65
N ILE A 568 13.01 23.04 38.52
CA ILE A 568 12.55 23.92 39.61
C ILE A 568 12.02 23.09 40.77
N PHE A 569 11.19 22.08 40.48
CA PHE A 569 10.61 21.20 41.49
C PHE A 569 11.69 20.46 42.30
N PHE A 570 12.64 19.81 41.62
CA PHE A 570 13.71 19.08 42.30
C PHE A 570 14.75 20.00 42.95
N PHE A 571 14.91 21.24 42.47
CA PHE A 571 15.74 22.24 43.14
C PHE A 571 15.22 22.53 44.55
N VAL A 572 13.92 22.82 44.69
CA VAL A 572 13.29 23.09 46.00
C VAL A 572 13.45 21.89 46.94
N LEU A 573 13.21 20.67 46.44
CA LEU A 573 13.38 19.44 47.22
C LEU A 573 14.84 19.10 47.57
N SER A 574 15.80 19.72 46.88
CA SER A 574 17.24 19.48 47.10
C SER A 574 17.87 20.37 48.17
N ILE A 575 17.19 21.45 48.58
CA ILE A 575 17.70 22.44 49.55
C ILE A 575 18.18 21.79 50.86
N PRO A 576 17.41 20.89 51.53
CA PRO A 576 17.83 20.31 52.81
C PRO A 576 19.07 19.41 52.68
N VAL A 577 19.23 18.72 51.53
CA VAL A 577 20.35 17.80 51.28
C VAL A 577 21.61 18.58 50.89
N LEU A 578 21.47 19.70 50.17
CA LEU A 578 22.59 20.58 49.84
C LEU A 578 23.18 21.27 51.09
N MET A 579 22.41 21.40 52.17
CA MET A 579 22.87 21.92 53.45
C MET A 579 23.55 20.86 54.35
N ASN A 580 23.48 19.57 53.98
CA ASN A 580 24.09 18.46 54.73
C ASN A 580 25.41 18.01 54.07
N SER A 581 26.51 17.94 54.83
CA SER A 581 27.89 17.87 54.31
C SER A 581 28.38 16.48 53.86
N SER A 582 27.55 15.45 53.94
CA SER A 582 27.94 14.06 53.65
C SER A 582 27.95 13.68 52.16
N ALA A 583 27.36 14.49 51.27
CA ALA A 583 27.30 14.21 49.83
C ALA A 583 28.53 14.76 49.09
N LYS A 584 29.33 13.88 48.48
CA LYS A 584 30.50 14.29 47.65
C LYS A 584 30.11 14.38 46.18
N LYS A 585 30.41 15.52 45.55
CA LYS A 585 30.24 15.73 44.11
C LYS A 585 31.35 15.02 43.33
N ARG A 586 30.98 14.21 42.34
CA ARG A 586 31.89 13.52 41.41
C ARG A 586 31.60 13.95 39.97
N ILE A 587 32.61 13.84 39.11
CA ILE A 587 32.52 14.15 37.67
C ILE A 587 33.10 12.95 36.91
N LYS A 588 32.31 12.35 36.01
CA LYS A 588 32.74 11.23 35.14
C LYS A 588 32.08 11.40 33.77
N ASN A 589 32.81 11.15 32.69
CA ASN A 589 32.32 11.30 31.30
C ASN A 589 31.63 12.65 31.03
N SER A 590 32.20 13.77 31.54
CA SER A 590 31.67 15.14 31.46
C SER A 590 30.33 15.42 32.17
N ILE A 591 29.83 14.45 32.95
CA ILE A 591 28.57 14.50 33.68
C ILE A 591 28.86 14.60 35.19
N SER A 592 28.17 15.52 35.86
CA SER A 592 28.30 15.74 37.31
C SER A 592 27.18 15.07 38.09
N TYR A 593 27.53 14.34 39.16
CA TYR A 593 26.57 13.68 40.06
C TYR A 593 27.09 13.67 41.51
N PHE A 594 26.21 13.44 42.49
CA PHE A 594 26.55 13.25 43.91
C PHE A 594 26.46 11.77 44.30
N SER A 595 27.45 11.29 45.07
CA SER A 595 27.55 9.92 45.57
C SER A 595 27.35 9.88 47.10
N PRO A 596 26.60 8.91 47.67
CA PRO A 596 25.89 7.80 46.98
C PRO A 596 24.65 8.25 46.20
N VAL A 597 24.45 7.78 44.96
CA VAL A 597 23.35 8.24 44.09
C VAL A 597 21.98 7.94 44.72
N ARG A 598 21.88 6.78 45.38
CA ARG A 598 20.67 6.31 46.07
C ARG A 598 20.30 7.12 47.33
N GLN A 599 21.27 7.76 47.99
CA GLN A 599 21.01 8.60 49.16
C GLN A 599 20.70 10.05 48.75
N SER A 600 21.25 10.51 47.62
CA SER A 600 21.09 11.88 47.11
C SER A 600 20.12 11.98 45.92
N LYS A 601 19.00 11.25 45.93
CA LYS A 601 18.10 11.10 44.76
C LYS A 601 17.60 12.43 44.21
N ASN A 602 17.11 13.33 45.05
CA ASN A 602 16.51 14.60 44.61
C ASN A 602 17.57 15.58 44.09
N VAL A 603 18.75 15.64 44.74
CA VAL A 603 19.88 16.44 44.28
C VAL A 603 20.37 15.97 42.91
N ASN A 604 20.46 14.65 42.71
CA ASN A 604 20.86 14.07 41.43
C ASN A 604 19.81 14.27 40.33
N ARG A 605 18.51 14.21 40.65
CA ARG A 605 17.43 14.56 39.70
C ARG A 605 17.49 16.03 39.30
N PHE A 606 17.73 16.93 40.26
CA PHE A 606 17.97 18.34 39.94
C PHE A 606 19.17 18.51 39.01
N LEU A 607 20.30 17.84 39.30
CA LEU A 607 21.49 17.90 38.44
C LEU A 607 21.28 17.34 37.04
N LEU A 608 20.46 16.29 36.88
CA LEU A 608 20.07 15.74 35.57
C LEU A 608 19.37 16.81 34.73
N PHE A 609 18.28 17.39 35.23
CA PHE A 609 17.51 18.39 34.50
C PHE A 609 18.30 19.69 34.32
N LYS A 610 19.14 20.08 35.29
CA LYS A 610 20.08 21.20 35.15
C LYS A 610 21.05 20.98 33.98
N GLN A 611 21.60 19.78 33.84
CA GLN A 611 22.51 19.45 32.73
C GLN A 611 21.81 19.42 31.37
N VAL A 612 20.51 19.09 31.33
CA VAL A 612 19.67 19.27 30.15
C VAL A 612 19.48 20.75 29.83
N LEU A 613 19.16 21.59 30.81
CA LEU A 613 19.02 23.04 30.61
C LEU A 613 20.30 23.71 30.09
N PHE A 614 21.48 23.29 30.54
CA PHE A 614 22.77 23.77 30.00
C PHE A 614 23.21 23.10 28.68
N GLY A 615 22.44 22.11 28.19
CA GLY A 615 22.67 21.49 26.88
C GLY A 615 23.80 20.47 26.83
N LYS A 616 24.31 20.06 28.00
CA LYS A 616 25.26 18.93 28.17
C LYS A 616 24.57 17.58 27.98
N LEU A 617 23.31 17.49 28.38
CA LEU A 617 22.43 16.34 28.15
C LEU A 617 21.20 16.76 27.33
N SER A 618 20.54 15.77 26.77
CA SER A 618 19.21 15.82 26.14
C SER A 618 18.21 15.04 27.01
N LEU A 619 16.90 15.26 26.87
CA LEU A 619 15.92 14.37 27.51
C LEU A 619 15.93 13.00 26.85
N VAL A 620 15.97 12.97 25.52
CA VAL A 620 16.02 11.76 24.69
C VAL A 620 17.26 11.80 23.82
N GLY A 621 18.09 10.76 23.89
CA GLY A 621 19.39 10.75 23.23
C GLY A 621 20.15 9.44 23.42
N SER A 622 21.42 9.43 23.03
CA SER A 622 22.28 8.26 23.18
C SER A 622 22.47 7.88 24.65
N PRO A 623 22.70 6.60 24.97
CA PRO A 623 22.97 6.18 26.34
C PRO A 623 24.18 6.89 26.95
N VAL A 624 24.05 7.28 28.22
CA VAL A 624 25.13 7.93 28.99
C VAL A 624 26.28 6.96 29.25
N VAL A 625 25.93 5.73 29.61
CA VAL A 625 26.77 4.55 29.75
C VAL A 625 26.20 3.50 28.81
N SER A 626 27.04 2.94 27.94
CA SER A 626 26.65 1.86 27.04
C SER A 626 27.67 0.71 27.10
N ARG A 627 27.22 -0.51 26.79
CA ARG A 627 28.10 -1.67 26.62
C ARG A 627 28.95 -1.57 25.36
N TYR A 628 28.47 -0.84 24.35
CA TYR A 628 29.17 -0.61 23.09
C TYR A 628 29.28 0.90 22.80
N GLU A 629 30.44 1.33 22.30
CA GLU A 629 30.66 2.72 21.86
C GLU A 629 29.67 3.08 20.72
N PRO A 630 28.92 4.19 20.84
CA PRO A 630 27.96 4.59 19.82
C PRO A 630 28.68 5.04 18.54
N ILE A 631 28.31 4.43 17.41
CA ILE A 631 28.90 4.71 16.09
C ILE A 631 28.49 6.12 15.61
N TYR A 632 27.25 6.52 15.87
CA TYR A 632 26.72 7.83 15.48
C TYR A 632 26.83 8.80 16.65
N LYS A 633 27.52 9.93 16.44
CA LYS A 633 27.67 10.96 17.47
C LYS A 633 26.43 11.86 17.52
N TYR A 634 25.57 11.62 18.50
CA TYR A 634 24.46 12.51 18.87
C TYR A 634 24.37 12.68 20.40
N LYS A 635 23.64 13.71 20.87
CA LYS A 635 23.67 14.10 22.28
C LYS A 635 23.21 12.97 23.19
N LYS A 636 23.92 12.79 24.31
CA LYS A 636 23.56 11.86 25.37
C LYS A 636 22.24 12.25 26.01
N GLY A 637 21.34 11.28 26.17
CA GLY A 637 20.00 11.45 26.70
C GLY A 637 19.86 10.93 28.13
N ILE A 638 18.98 11.56 28.93
CA ILE A 638 18.51 10.96 30.19
C ILE A 638 17.83 9.61 29.92
N THR A 639 17.05 9.55 28.84
CA THR A 639 16.45 8.32 28.30
C THR A 639 16.67 8.25 26.79
N GLY A 640 16.25 7.17 26.15
CA GLY A 640 16.48 6.94 24.73
C GLY A 640 15.95 5.61 24.27
N LEU A 641 15.92 5.43 22.94
CA LEU A 641 15.38 4.21 22.33
C LEU A 641 16.21 2.98 22.69
N VAL A 642 17.53 3.15 22.84
CA VAL A 642 18.47 2.11 23.29
C VAL A 642 18.19 1.73 24.76
N GLN A 643 18.03 2.72 25.64
CA GLN A 643 17.77 2.50 27.07
C GLN A 643 16.44 1.75 27.30
N LEU A 644 15.38 2.15 26.59
CA LEU A 644 14.06 1.49 26.66
C LEU A 644 14.07 0.04 26.17
N ASN A 645 15.00 -0.33 25.27
CA ASN A 645 15.08 -1.66 24.67
C ASN A 645 16.35 -2.42 25.10
N SER A 646 16.95 -2.04 26.23
CA SER A 646 18.20 -2.64 26.73
C SER A 646 18.17 -4.17 26.87
N GLN A 647 17.00 -4.77 27.12
CA GLN A 647 16.81 -6.23 27.18
C GLN A 647 16.90 -6.93 25.81
N ARG A 648 16.79 -6.18 24.70
CA ARG A 648 16.80 -6.69 23.32
C ARG A 648 18.12 -6.48 22.60
N ILE A 649 19.12 -5.90 23.28
CA ILE A 649 20.41 -5.54 22.69
C ILE A 649 21.45 -6.54 23.19
N ASN A 650 21.86 -7.45 22.31
CA ASN A 650 22.85 -8.49 22.63
C ASN A 650 24.20 -8.22 21.95
N SER A 651 24.22 -7.49 20.84
CA SER A 651 25.42 -7.15 20.06
C SER A 651 25.59 -5.64 19.84
N SER A 652 26.78 -5.21 19.39
CA SER A 652 27.04 -3.83 18.99
C SER A 652 26.21 -3.41 17.76
N GLU A 653 25.93 -4.36 16.87
CA GLU A 653 25.07 -4.15 15.70
C GLU A 653 23.61 -3.89 16.08
N ASP A 654 23.09 -4.57 17.11
CA ASP A 654 21.74 -4.32 17.63
C ASP A 654 21.60 -2.88 18.14
N GLN A 655 22.59 -2.41 18.91
CA GLN A 655 22.62 -1.03 19.40
C GLN A 655 22.66 -0.03 18.24
N GLU A 656 23.53 -0.27 17.25
CA GLU A 656 23.64 0.57 16.07
C GLU A 656 22.30 0.71 15.34
N ARG A 657 21.56 -0.39 15.17
CA ARG A 657 20.24 -0.39 14.52
C ARG A 657 19.22 0.47 15.28
N PHE A 658 19.19 0.41 16.61
CA PHE A 658 18.30 1.25 17.41
C PHE A 658 18.69 2.74 17.34
N GLU A 659 19.98 3.05 17.33
CA GLU A 659 20.48 4.43 17.17
C GLU A 659 20.13 4.98 15.78
N LEU A 660 20.38 4.20 14.73
CA LEU A 660 20.02 4.55 13.35
C LEU A 660 18.53 4.78 13.19
N ASN A 661 17.70 3.90 13.73
CA ASN A 661 16.24 4.04 13.67
C ASN A 661 15.78 5.36 14.33
N TYR A 662 16.33 5.71 15.50
CA TYR A 662 16.04 6.98 16.15
C TYR A 662 16.46 8.19 15.30
N LEU A 663 17.64 8.13 14.68
CA LEU A 663 18.19 9.24 13.90
C LEU A 663 17.46 9.44 12.55
N GLN A 664 17.05 8.35 11.90
CA GLN A 664 16.29 8.36 10.64
C GLN A 664 14.84 8.80 10.84
N ASN A 665 14.20 8.36 11.92
CA ASN A 665 12.78 8.63 12.19
C ASN A 665 12.58 9.78 13.18
N TYR A 666 13.62 10.61 13.36
CA TYR A 666 13.58 11.67 14.36
C TYR A 666 12.38 12.61 14.15
N SER A 667 11.59 12.75 15.21
CA SER A 667 10.56 13.78 15.33
C SER A 667 10.35 14.13 16.81
N ILE A 668 9.84 15.33 17.09
CA ILE A 668 9.49 15.72 18.46
C ILE A 668 8.45 14.78 19.09
N TRP A 669 7.62 14.13 18.27
CA TRP A 669 6.63 13.16 18.73
C TRP A 669 7.25 11.84 19.16
N LEU A 670 8.29 11.40 18.46
CA LEU A 670 9.08 10.23 18.88
C LEU A 670 9.75 10.50 20.24
N ASP A 671 10.27 11.72 20.46
CA ASP A 671 10.81 12.11 21.76
C ASP A 671 9.74 12.10 22.87
N ILE A 672 8.54 12.61 22.60
CA ILE A 672 7.41 12.57 23.55
C ILE A 672 7.03 11.12 23.89
N ASP A 673 6.96 10.24 22.90
CA ASP A 673 6.63 8.83 23.08
C ASP A 673 7.70 8.11 23.92
N ILE A 674 8.99 8.36 23.63
CA ILE A 674 10.11 7.80 24.41
C ILE A 674 10.07 8.30 25.86
N VAL A 675 9.84 9.60 26.09
CA VAL A 675 9.71 10.16 27.44
C VAL A 675 8.51 9.53 28.18
N ALA A 676 7.35 9.46 27.53
CA ALA A 676 6.15 8.87 28.12
C ALA A 676 6.38 7.40 28.49
N LYS A 677 6.92 6.59 27.57
CA LYS A 677 7.25 5.18 27.82
C LYS A 677 8.25 5.03 28.96
N SER A 678 9.26 5.91 29.04
CA SER A 678 10.25 5.90 30.12
C SER A 678 9.64 6.20 31.49
N LEU A 679 8.55 6.98 31.58
CA LEU A 679 7.85 7.26 32.83
C LEU A 679 7.01 6.06 33.30
N PHE A 680 6.46 5.28 32.36
CA PHE A 680 5.57 4.14 32.66
C PHE A 680 6.28 2.78 32.70
N SER A 681 7.51 2.67 32.19
CA SER A 681 8.26 1.41 32.11
C SER A 681 8.98 1.01 33.41
N GLY A 682 8.85 1.79 34.48
CA GLY A 682 9.56 1.57 35.74
C GLY A 682 11.07 1.86 35.69
N HIS A 683 11.57 2.35 34.55
CA HIS A 683 12.97 2.70 34.37
C HIS A 683 13.31 3.95 35.20
N SER A 684 14.22 3.82 36.15
CA SER A 684 14.61 4.96 37.00
C SER A 684 15.35 6.01 36.15
N LEU A 685 14.89 7.26 36.19
CA LEU A 685 15.61 8.40 35.59
C LEU A 685 17.05 8.57 36.12
N LEU A 686 17.35 7.98 37.30
CA LEU A 686 18.67 7.99 37.91
C LEU A 686 19.52 6.79 37.51
N GLN A 687 18.98 5.84 36.73
CA GLN A 687 19.69 4.60 36.39
C GLN A 687 21.01 4.89 35.68
N SER A 688 21.05 5.88 34.77
CA SER A 688 22.30 6.31 34.14
C SER A 688 23.37 6.81 35.12
N PHE A 689 22.99 7.36 36.28
CA PHE A 689 23.93 7.80 37.31
C PHE A 689 24.30 6.66 38.25
N GLU A 690 23.38 5.75 38.55
CA GLU A 690 23.67 4.51 39.28
C GLU A 690 24.66 3.63 38.48
N ASP A 691 24.48 3.52 37.16
CA ASP A 691 25.40 2.81 36.26
C ASP A 691 26.79 3.47 36.23
N LEU A 692 26.87 4.81 36.25
CA LEU A 692 28.15 5.54 36.35
C LEU A 692 28.84 5.33 37.71
N GLU A 693 28.07 5.21 38.79
CA GLU A 693 28.57 4.96 40.14
C GLU A 693 29.14 3.54 40.30
N ASN A 694 28.49 2.55 39.67
CA ASN A 694 28.87 1.13 39.71
C ASN A 694 30.06 0.79 38.78
N LEU A 695 30.43 1.67 37.86
CA LEU A 695 31.61 1.53 36.99
C LEU A 695 32.95 1.88 37.70
N ASN A 696 33.02 1.76 39.03
CA ASN A 696 34.23 2.03 39.83
C ASN A 696 34.90 0.75 40.29
#